data_AF-A0A352KVV5-F1
#
_entry.id   AF-A0A352KVV5-F1
#
_cell.length_a   1.000
_cell.length_b   1.000
_cell.length_c   1.000
_cell.angle_alpha   90.00
_cell.angle_beta   90.00
_cell.angle_gamma   90.00
#
_symmetry.space_group_name_H-M   'P 1'
#
loop_
_entity.id
_entity.type
_entity.pdbx_description
1 polymer ?
#
loop_
_entity_poly.entity_id
_entity_poly.type
_entity_poly.pdbx_seq_one_letter_code
_entity_poly.pdbx_strand_id
1 'polypeptide(L)'
;NAQAAISGGAIFATATSVNIENSIVADNQAPSTGTDIAFTAAAGKTLSVKSSLIGRSDGTTLVPTTGTTPDNQGNLIGGTTAAAAINPQLSALFQFGGPVPVHVPLASSPAIDRGSNALAVDRTKGNELLTTDQRSNVLMKRVVGGTVDMGAAELFTLAGPLVVTIATDEIDGNVAASDLSLREAVTLANGSAGTDTITFAAAINGSEIDLTLGQITLSDSVILTGNGATRTIVDAQLGSRLFDITESAATVSISGMTLKNGRTTGNGHLFSDDRFQGAGIRSQATGSLTIADSTLSGNTTGGSYSGGAAIAAQNGKLIITGSTLSGNTTNGGESDGGAIHVRLIDLQIADSTVTGNSTKGNWSYGGAIYAEGRVLSVTRSTISGNQTAGIGAVGGAVAFYDAAGTGKLLISRSTISGNSTTGRWSHGGGIYASFSNVILSQTTLSGNSVSGTEAEGGGLFVSGFSNETNTGTQTIISQSTVTLNKSVKSGGGGVRGGNELLIRNSIVAGNTDNAVASDVLPSQFGMQTAFSLIGRSEGTGLTPSAVPNTNGNLIGGTTAATALNPKLGPLQINGGLTMTHALQSGSPAIDRGSLALAVDETAVDKPALTNDQRGGRFMRILDGDHVGTPPAIVDMGAAEFAGIRLIFPAPNAFTLKPTFTWNAFAGAVKYQVQINNVTTGVARFREATVTGTSYTPSQEMALGEYNVWIRPVFAGDVPGNWSSTQTAFLLPAVTWTNMPRTQLVSKPTLTWNNLKGAVKYDLWGDNFSAGITQVFRLIVNGATGTTTSWTPPTDLAMGKHRFWIRGIDAKGNAGRWSILYEALVVTQVKPTGPALSTFDATPTFTWNAVPGAASYQFFLRNQATNTMVFDGLSVAANTFTPTSDLPVGNYKWWVLAVSSAQAGSIRSGGAELRDLNIGGQPAITSPVAGTTTGTKPTITWQAVDGAVSYIVFMNRTSAPTGNVLNITGITTTSFTPSAAIAAGDYRLWLRAVDGTGKLSSWSTEVNFKIAAKDLAPAGNSIQLASIPENLLPSQLPADEAVTRKQPSQKPAAEQEIAGISVRTDLTSQANNPRPAHATAAPEPAGPAQLDTLLLDLVMEDWQIASVLLDSSNG
;
A
#
# COMPACT_ATOMS: atom_id res chain seq x y z
N ASN A 1 -47.35 43.97 47.94
CA ASN A 1 -48.32 43.89 46.84
C ASN A 1 -48.03 42.66 46.01
N ALA A 2 -48.90 41.66 46.01
CA ALA A 2 -48.78 40.53 45.11
C ALA A 2 -49.38 40.91 43.74
N GLN A 3 -48.53 41.27 42.78
CA GLN A 3 -48.89 40.99 41.39
C GLN A 3 -48.72 39.48 41.20
N ALA A 4 -49.81 38.77 40.91
CA ALA A 4 -49.68 37.42 40.39
C ALA A 4 -48.91 37.52 39.07
N ALA A 5 -47.76 36.85 38.99
CA ALA A 5 -46.87 36.96 37.83
C ALA A 5 -47.51 36.28 36.62
N ILE A 6 -48.22 37.07 35.81
CA ILE A 6 -48.59 36.72 34.44
C ILE A 6 -47.30 36.82 33.65
N SER A 7 -46.74 35.69 33.24
CA SER A 7 -45.44 35.62 32.56
C SER A 7 -45.44 34.42 31.63
N GLY A 8 -45.02 34.62 30.38
CA GLY A 8 -44.77 33.51 29.44
C GLY A 8 -43.36 32.97 29.67
N GLY A 9 -43.16 31.67 29.45
CA GLY A 9 -41.85 31.03 29.55
C GLY A 9 -40.90 31.50 28.44
N ALA A 10 -41.43 31.76 27.24
CA ALA A 10 -40.68 32.33 26.12
C ALA A 10 -41.12 33.75 25.76
N ILE A 11 -42.42 34.00 25.65
CA ILE A 11 -42.95 35.27 25.12
C ILE A 11 -43.95 35.88 26.10
N PHE A 12 -43.70 37.13 26.53
CA PHE A 12 -44.63 37.94 27.31
C PHE A 12 -44.87 39.29 26.60
N ALA A 13 -46.13 39.60 26.27
CA ALA A 13 -46.49 40.84 25.59
C ALA A 13 -47.86 41.39 26.04
N THR A 14 -47.91 42.70 26.29
CA THR A 14 -49.10 43.37 26.85
C THR A 14 -49.49 44.68 26.15
N ALA A 15 -48.64 45.23 25.29
CA ALA A 15 -48.83 46.52 24.61
C ALA A 15 -48.35 46.54 23.15
N THR A 16 -47.84 45.41 22.64
CA THR A 16 -47.27 45.23 21.30
C THR A 16 -48.04 44.15 20.54
N SER A 17 -47.99 44.19 19.21
CA SER A 17 -48.39 43.03 18.40
C SER A 17 -47.21 42.07 18.31
N VAL A 18 -47.50 40.78 18.18
CA VAL A 18 -46.51 39.70 18.05
C VAL A 18 -46.90 38.86 16.83
N ASN A 19 -45.96 38.66 15.91
CA ASN A 19 -46.12 37.76 14.78
C ASN A 19 -45.17 36.58 14.94
N ILE A 20 -45.68 35.35 14.80
CA ILE A 20 -44.95 34.10 14.94
C ILE A 20 -45.16 33.30 13.66
N GLU A 21 -44.09 33.07 12.90
CA GLU A 21 -44.15 32.55 11.54
C GLU A 21 -43.02 31.53 11.33
N ASN A 22 -43.30 30.35 10.77
CA ASN A 22 -42.35 29.22 10.63
C ASN A 22 -41.57 28.85 11.92
N SER A 23 -42.18 29.01 13.09
CA SER A 23 -41.49 28.97 14.39
C SER A 23 -41.98 27.84 15.30
N ILE A 24 -41.18 27.48 16.31
CA ILE A 24 -41.60 26.61 17.43
C ILE A 24 -41.51 27.42 18.73
N VAL A 25 -42.57 27.36 19.55
CA VAL A 25 -42.61 27.91 20.91
C VAL A 25 -43.28 26.88 21.82
N ALA A 26 -42.50 25.93 22.34
CA ALA A 26 -42.96 24.80 23.14
C ALA A 26 -41.98 24.45 24.28
N ASP A 27 -42.49 23.77 25.31
CA ASP A 27 -41.78 23.31 26.51
C ASP A 27 -41.14 24.42 27.39
N ASN A 28 -41.54 25.69 27.20
CA ASN A 28 -41.05 26.84 27.98
C ASN A 28 -41.87 27.03 29.27
N GLN A 29 -41.20 27.31 30.38
CA GLN A 29 -41.84 27.34 31.70
C GLN A 29 -41.66 28.68 32.41
N ALA A 30 -42.77 29.28 32.85
CA ALA A 30 -42.79 30.40 33.79
C ALA A 30 -43.14 29.90 35.21
N PRO A 31 -42.52 30.43 36.30
CA PRO A 31 -42.61 29.86 37.66
C PRO A 31 -44.01 29.76 38.29
N SER A 32 -45.00 30.43 37.73
CA SER A 32 -46.37 30.60 38.26
C SER A 32 -47.46 29.98 37.39
N THR A 33 -47.19 29.70 36.11
CA THR A 33 -48.22 29.37 35.11
C THR A 33 -47.84 28.21 34.18
N GLY A 34 -46.55 28.03 33.86
CA GLY A 34 -46.10 27.06 32.86
C GLY A 34 -46.56 27.34 31.43
N THR A 35 -47.04 28.56 31.13
CA THR A 35 -47.48 29.03 29.82
C THR A 35 -46.30 29.29 28.89
N ASP A 36 -46.27 28.74 27.66
CA ASP A 36 -45.25 29.08 26.64
C ASP A 36 -45.27 30.58 26.28
N ILE A 37 -46.46 31.07 25.94
CA ILE A 37 -46.75 32.46 25.55
C ILE A 37 -47.79 33.03 26.51
N ALA A 38 -47.57 34.26 26.98
CA ALA A 38 -48.55 35.06 27.70
C ALA A 38 -48.79 36.39 26.96
N PHE A 39 -49.96 36.51 26.34
CA PHE A 39 -50.36 37.66 25.52
C PHE A 39 -51.64 38.33 26.06
N THR A 40 -51.51 39.58 26.51
CA THR A 40 -52.67 40.40 26.91
C THR A 40 -53.08 41.32 25.77
N ALA A 41 -54.30 41.15 25.26
CA ALA A 41 -54.82 41.92 24.13
C ALA A 41 -55.12 43.39 24.48
N ALA A 42 -54.15 44.28 24.26
CA ALA A 42 -54.38 45.72 24.23
C ALA A 42 -55.12 46.17 22.95
N ALA A 43 -55.84 47.29 23.02
CA ALA A 43 -56.61 47.81 21.90
C ALA A 43 -55.74 48.02 20.64
N GLY A 44 -56.13 47.40 19.52
CA GLY A 44 -55.39 47.47 18.26
C GLY A 44 -54.07 46.67 18.24
N LYS A 45 -53.86 45.73 19.18
CA LYS A 45 -52.71 44.81 19.20
C LYS A 45 -53.17 43.37 18.98
N THR A 46 -52.31 42.57 18.36
CA THR A 46 -52.64 41.23 17.84
C THR A 46 -51.51 40.24 18.08
N LEU A 47 -51.86 39.03 18.49
CA LEU A 47 -51.01 37.84 18.32
C LEU A 47 -51.41 37.19 16.98
N SER A 48 -50.48 37.11 16.04
CA SER A 48 -50.66 36.41 14.76
C SER A 48 -49.71 35.23 14.70
N VAL A 49 -50.22 34.04 14.38
CA VAL A 49 -49.45 32.80 14.30
C VAL A 49 -49.75 32.14 12.96
N LYS A 50 -48.72 31.77 12.20
CA LYS A 50 -48.83 31.08 10.89
C LYS A 50 -47.76 30.00 10.76
N SER A 51 -48.10 28.84 10.21
CA SER A 51 -47.16 27.73 9.97
C SER A 51 -46.19 27.49 11.14
N SER A 52 -46.70 27.51 12.38
CA SER A 52 -45.88 27.45 13.60
C SER A 52 -46.43 26.47 14.63
N LEU A 53 -45.55 25.89 15.45
CA LEU A 53 -45.89 24.97 16.54
C LEU A 53 -45.90 25.73 17.88
N ILE A 54 -47.05 25.80 18.53
CA ILE A 54 -47.21 26.34 19.88
C ILE A 54 -47.48 25.18 20.84
N GLY A 55 -46.57 24.94 21.79
CA GLY A 55 -46.64 23.80 22.71
C GLY A 55 -47.88 23.85 23.61
N ARG A 56 -48.20 25.03 24.14
CA ARG A 56 -49.39 25.30 24.96
C ARG A 56 -50.06 26.63 24.62
N SER A 57 -51.39 26.66 24.65
CA SER A 57 -52.18 27.86 24.35
C SER A 57 -52.67 28.67 25.56
N ASP A 58 -52.40 28.24 26.81
CA ASP A 58 -53.12 28.73 28.00
C ASP A 58 -52.91 30.19 28.41
N GLY A 59 -51.86 30.85 27.91
CA GLY A 59 -51.65 32.30 28.06
C GLY A 59 -52.08 33.11 26.83
N THR A 60 -52.87 32.54 25.93
CA THR A 60 -53.26 33.13 24.64
C THR A 60 -54.76 32.98 24.36
N THR A 61 -55.24 33.55 23.26
CA THR A 61 -56.58 33.31 22.70
C THR A 61 -56.59 32.29 21.56
N LEU A 62 -55.55 31.46 21.44
CA LEU A 62 -55.40 30.47 20.37
C LEU A 62 -56.22 29.21 20.66
N VAL A 63 -56.83 28.64 19.63
CA VAL A 63 -57.64 27.41 19.74
C VAL A 63 -56.74 26.18 19.50
N PRO A 64 -56.72 25.19 20.40
CA PRO A 64 -55.93 23.97 20.20
C PRO A 64 -56.36 23.16 18.96
N THR A 65 -55.38 22.59 18.27
CA THR A 65 -55.57 21.69 17.12
C THR A 65 -55.87 20.25 17.55
N THR A 66 -56.53 19.46 16.69
CA THR A 66 -56.82 18.05 16.97
C THR A 66 -55.73 17.12 16.42
N GLY A 67 -54.90 16.60 17.34
CA GLY A 67 -53.76 15.76 16.99
C GLY A 67 -52.69 16.54 16.22
N THR A 68 -52.14 15.92 15.18
CA THR A 68 -51.10 16.51 14.31
C THR A 68 -51.65 17.19 13.04
N THR A 69 -52.96 17.52 13.04
CA THR A 69 -53.65 18.22 11.96
C THR A 69 -53.54 19.73 12.15
N PRO A 70 -52.96 20.50 11.20
CA PRO A 70 -52.85 21.95 11.36
C PRO A 70 -54.19 22.69 11.31
N ASP A 71 -54.21 23.91 11.84
CA ASP A 71 -55.29 24.87 11.63
C ASP A 71 -55.27 25.45 10.20
N ASN A 72 -56.24 26.32 9.87
CA ASN A 72 -56.31 26.99 8.57
C ASN A 72 -55.32 28.17 8.40
N GLN A 73 -54.36 28.34 9.31
CA GLN A 73 -53.15 29.17 9.16
C GLN A 73 -51.87 28.30 9.09
N GLY A 74 -52.00 26.97 9.12
CA GLY A 74 -50.89 26.00 9.10
C GLY A 74 -50.27 25.71 10.47
N ASN A 75 -50.86 26.19 11.57
CA ASN A 75 -50.29 26.04 12.91
C ASN A 75 -50.61 24.67 13.52
N LEU A 76 -49.74 24.20 14.41
CA LEU A 76 -50.06 23.17 15.40
C LEU A 76 -50.09 23.82 16.78
N ILE A 77 -51.21 23.66 17.50
CA ILE A 77 -51.46 24.39 18.74
C ILE A 77 -51.89 23.40 19.82
N GLY A 78 -51.04 23.21 20.83
CA GLY A 78 -51.34 22.34 21.96
C GLY A 78 -52.38 22.92 22.91
N GLY A 79 -52.90 22.05 23.77
CA GLY A 79 -53.92 22.37 24.76
C GLY A 79 -53.43 23.28 25.89
N THR A 80 -54.35 23.58 26.80
CA THR A 80 -54.14 24.49 27.93
C THR A 80 -53.52 23.84 29.17
N THR A 81 -53.06 22.58 29.07
CA THR A 81 -52.48 21.82 30.18
C THR A 81 -51.30 21.00 29.70
N ALA A 82 -50.36 20.67 30.59
CA ALA A 82 -49.14 19.93 30.23
C ALA A 82 -49.41 18.56 29.59
N ALA A 83 -50.46 17.85 30.03
CA ALA A 83 -50.88 16.57 29.46
C ALA A 83 -51.56 16.69 28.08
N ALA A 84 -51.87 17.91 27.64
CA ALA A 84 -52.44 18.21 26.32
C ALA A 84 -51.50 19.04 25.44
N ALA A 85 -50.26 19.29 25.88
CA ALA A 85 -49.27 20.04 25.12
C ALA A 85 -48.78 19.24 23.90
N ILE A 86 -48.44 19.93 22.81
CA ILE A 86 -47.77 19.30 21.67
C ILE A 86 -46.26 19.35 21.94
N ASN A 87 -45.68 18.19 22.26
CA ASN A 87 -44.22 18.07 22.33
C ASN A 87 -43.64 18.20 20.90
N PRO A 88 -42.67 19.11 20.67
CA PRO A 88 -42.10 19.36 19.34
C PRO A 88 -41.10 18.28 18.90
N GLN A 89 -40.70 17.38 19.80
CA GLN A 89 -39.73 16.30 19.57
C GLN A 89 -38.45 16.80 18.89
N LEU A 90 -37.73 17.68 19.59
CA LEU A 90 -36.47 18.25 19.12
C LEU A 90 -35.27 17.54 19.76
N SER A 91 -34.12 17.62 19.11
CA SER A 91 -32.83 17.26 19.69
C SER A 91 -32.51 18.11 20.92
N ALA A 92 -31.52 17.69 21.72
CA ALA A 92 -30.82 18.63 22.59
C ALA A 92 -30.04 19.67 21.74
N LEU A 93 -29.67 20.79 22.37
CA LEU A 93 -29.02 21.91 21.69
C LEU A 93 -27.54 21.60 21.38
N PHE A 94 -27.25 21.20 20.14
CA PHE A 94 -25.90 20.82 19.70
C PHE A 94 -25.57 21.35 18.30
N GLN A 95 -24.29 21.32 17.91
CA GLN A 95 -23.87 21.63 16.54
C GLN A 95 -24.16 20.43 15.63
N PHE A 96 -24.85 20.69 14.51
CA PHE A 96 -25.21 19.69 13.49
C PHE A 96 -24.78 20.17 12.10
N GLY A 97 -23.46 20.29 11.85
CA GLY A 97 -22.90 20.76 10.57
C GLY A 97 -22.89 22.29 10.38
N GLY A 98 -23.35 23.06 11.38
CA GLY A 98 -23.31 24.53 11.42
C GLY A 98 -22.38 25.09 12.51
N PRO A 99 -21.99 26.37 12.43
CA PRO A 99 -21.11 27.01 13.42
C PRO A 99 -21.82 27.29 14.76
N VAL A 100 -23.15 27.35 14.76
CA VAL A 100 -23.98 27.57 15.95
C VAL A 100 -24.72 26.29 16.36
N PRO A 101 -24.89 26.02 17.67
CA PRO A 101 -25.80 24.97 18.13
C PRO A 101 -27.25 25.25 17.71
N VAL A 102 -27.98 24.19 17.35
CA VAL A 102 -29.39 24.23 16.95
C VAL A 102 -30.19 23.10 17.62
N HIS A 103 -31.51 23.26 17.65
CA HIS A 103 -32.45 22.18 17.93
C HIS A 103 -32.98 21.64 16.59
N VAL A 104 -32.64 20.40 16.24
CA VAL A 104 -33.11 19.74 15.01
C VAL A 104 -34.37 18.92 15.31
N PRO A 105 -35.38 18.89 14.43
CA PRO A 105 -36.51 17.95 14.58
C PRO A 105 -36.03 16.49 14.59
N LEU A 106 -36.49 15.70 15.57
CA LEU A 106 -36.27 14.25 15.56
C LEU A 106 -37.20 13.60 14.53
N ALA A 107 -36.85 12.42 14.00
CA ALA A 107 -37.52 11.79 12.85
C ALA A 107 -39.03 11.50 12.99
N SER A 108 -39.62 11.62 14.18
CA SER A 108 -41.07 11.51 14.43
C SER A 108 -41.78 12.86 14.68
N SER A 109 -41.04 13.97 14.58
CA SER A 109 -41.49 15.30 15.00
C SER A 109 -42.70 15.80 14.19
N PRO A 110 -43.70 16.39 14.86
CA PRO A 110 -44.83 17.01 14.17
C PRO A 110 -44.47 18.33 13.46
N ALA A 111 -43.23 18.80 13.54
CA ALA A 111 -42.76 20.02 12.87
C ALA A 111 -42.31 19.80 11.41
N ILE A 112 -42.05 18.54 11.01
CA ILE A 112 -41.44 18.18 9.72
C ILE A 112 -42.39 18.43 8.54
N ASP A 113 -41.90 19.05 7.47
CA ASP A 113 -42.67 19.43 6.26
C ASP A 113 -43.90 20.33 6.55
N ARG A 114 -43.97 21.03 7.70
CA ARG A 114 -45.17 21.78 8.15
C ARG A 114 -45.08 23.30 8.07
N GLY A 115 -43.91 23.85 7.74
CA GLY A 115 -43.71 25.28 7.57
C GLY A 115 -44.31 25.81 6.26
N SER A 116 -44.01 27.07 5.94
CA SER A 116 -44.39 27.71 4.67
C SER A 116 -43.20 28.35 3.98
N ASN A 117 -42.86 27.89 2.78
CA ASN A 117 -41.75 28.41 1.97
C ASN A 117 -41.90 29.91 1.70
N ALA A 118 -43.13 30.41 1.59
CA ALA A 118 -43.43 31.83 1.38
C ALA A 118 -43.19 32.70 2.64
N LEU A 119 -43.05 32.09 3.82
CA LEU A 119 -42.74 32.76 5.09
C LEU A 119 -41.29 32.54 5.54
N ALA A 120 -40.52 31.70 4.84
CA ALA A 120 -39.10 31.43 5.08
C ALA A 120 -38.23 32.58 4.54
N VAL A 121 -38.31 33.74 5.21
CA VAL A 121 -37.68 34.99 4.75
C VAL A 121 -36.90 35.70 5.86
N ASP A 122 -35.79 36.34 5.49
CA ASP A 122 -35.00 37.20 6.37
C ASP A 122 -35.74 38.52 6.61
N ARG A 123 -36.40 38.61 7.78
CA ARG A 123 -37.12 39.81 8.23
C ARG A 123 -36.21 41.02 8.48
N THR A 124 -34.89 40.84 8.56
CA THR A 124 -33.91 41.93 8.68
C THR A 124 -33.44 42.45 7.32
N LYS A 125 -33.52 41.63 6.25
CA LYS A 125 -33.17 41.98 4.88
C LYS A 125 -34.39 42.05 3.96
N GLY A 126 -35.36 42.90 4.30
CA GLY A 126 -36.47 43.23 3.41
C GLY A 126 -37.39 42.08 2.98
N ASN A 127 -37.33 40.92 3.67
CA ASN A 127 -37.98 39.66 3.31
C ASN A 127 -37.34 38.90 2.12
N GLU A 128 -36.02 38.98 1.95
CA GLU A 128 -35.26 38.04 1.11
C GLU A 128 -35.52 36.58 1.53
N LEU A 129 -35.65 35.65 0.56
CA LEU A 129 -35.87 34.23 0.83
C LEU A 129 -34.63 33.58 1.48
N LEU A 130 -34.86 32.79 2.53
CA LEU A 130 -33.82 32.00 3.17
C LEU A 130 -33.45 30.80 2.29
N THR A 131 -32.21 30.75 1.81
CA THR A 131 -31.67 29.62 1.03
C THR A 131 -31.08 28.53 1.93
N THR A 132 -30.61 28.90 3.13
CA THR A 132 -30.02 28.01 4.15
C THR A 132 -30.74 28.17 5.48
N ASP A 133 -30.75 27.14 6.31
CA ASP A 133 -31.31 27.22 7.67
C ASP A 133 -30.36 27.93 8.64
N GLN A 134 -30.66 27.92 9.96
CA GLN A 134 -29.83 28.60 10.97
C GLN A 134 -28.36 28.12 10.98
N ARG A 135 -28.06 26.91 10.51
CA ARG A 135 -26.70 26.39 10.35
C ARG A 135 -25.87 27.17 9.32
N SER A 136 -26.52 28.03 8.52
CA SER A 136 -25.89 29.09 7.72
C SER A 136 -24.77 28.61 6.80
N ASN A 137 -24.93 27.39 6.28
CA ASN A 137 -23.95 26.67 5.48
C ASN A 137 -24.58 26.35 4.11
N VAL A 138 -23.83 26.51 3.02
CA VAL A 138 -24.32 26.32 1.64
C VAL A 138 -24.97 24.96 1.42
N LEU A 139 -24.56 23.92 2.16
CA LEU A 139 -25.13 22.58 2.09
C LEU A 139 -26.41 22.38 2.94
N MET A 140 -26.61 23.20 3.98
CA MET A 140 -27.74 23.13 4.91
C MET A 140 -28.93 23.96 4.39
N LYS A 141 -29.60 23.48 3.34
CA LYS A 141 -30.71 24.19 2.68
C LYS A 141 -31.89 24.42 3.62
N ARG A 142 -32.63 25.52 3.44
CA ARG A 142 -33.88 25.80 4.17
C ARG A 142 -35.15 25.23 3.52
N VAL A 143 -35.02 24.55 2.38
CA VAL A 143 -36.10 23.81 1.73
C VAL A 143 -35.55 22.45 1.30
N VAL A 144 -35.93 21.39 2.01
CA VAL A 144 -35.74 19.99 1.63
C VAL A 144 -37.12 19.33 1.50
N GLY A 145 -37.25 18.23 0.74
CA GLY A 145 -38.53 17.53 0.49
C GLY A 145 -39.53 18.28 -0.41
N GLY A 146 -39.52 19.62 -0.36
CA GLY A 146 -40.43 20.54 -1.05
C GLY A 146 -41.06 21.57 -0.11
N THR A 147 -41.02 21.36 1.20
CA THR A 147 -41.65 22.23 2.21
C THR A 147 -40.71 22.44 3.40
N VAL A 148 -40.59 23.67 3.89
CA VAL A 148 -39.71 23.96 5.04
C VAL A 148 -40.25 23.37 6.34
N ASP A 149 -39.36 23.00 7.27
CA ASP A 149 -39.75 22.61 8.63
C ASP A 149 -40.22 23.81 9.47
N MET A 150 -41.09 23.60 10.45
CA MET A 150 -41.34 24.62 11.48
C MET A 150 -40.14 24.68 12.43
N GLY A 151 -39.59 25.87 12.67
CA GLY A 151 -38.40 26.07 13.51
C GLY A 151 -37.23 26.73 12.77
N ALA A 152 -36.02 26.51 13.29
CA ALA A 152 -34.80 27.18 12.82
C ALA A 152 -33.85 26.28 12.03
N ALA A 153 -34.02 24.95 12.10
CA ALA A 153 -33.26 23.95 11.36
C ALA A 153 -34.19 23.11 10.48
N GLU A 154 -33.65 22.57 9.39
CA GLU A 154 -34.32 21.68 8.44
C GLU A 154 -33.86 20.23 8.65
N LEU A 155 -34.78 19.28 8.82
CA LEU A 155 -34.43 17.86 8.87
C LEU A 155 -34.21 17.31 7.45
N PHE A 156 -33.15 16.54 7.26
CA PHE A 156 -32.99 15.70 6.07
C PHE A 156 -32.31 14.37 6.41
N THR A 157 -32.37 13.44 5.45
CA THR A 157 -31.64 12.16 5.49
C THR A 157 -30.94 11.95 4.17
N LEU A 158 -29.77 11.31 4.19
CA LEU A 158 -29.03 10.98 2.98
C LEU A 158 -29.59 9.70 2.34
N ALA A 159 -29.73 9.70 1.01
CA ALA A 159 -30.33 8.61 0.24
C ALA A 159 -29.42 7.35 0.11
N GLY A 160 -28.20 7.42 0.66
CA GLY A 160 -27.20 6.34 0.63
C GLY A 160 -25.83 6.84 1.10
N PRO A 161 -24.80 5.96 1.11
CA PRO A 161 -23.45 6.33 1.51
C PRO A 161 -22.86 7.43 0.63
N LEU A 162 -22.10 8.33 1.25
CA LEU A 162 -21.35 9.36 0.56
C LEU A 162 -20.05 8.77 -0.02
N VAL A 163 -19.68 9.22 -1.22
CA VAL A 163 -18.46 8.78 -1.91
C VAL A 163 -17.65 10.02 -2.25
N VAL A 164 -16.55 10.25 -1.54
CA VAL A 164 -15.59 11.33 -1.82
C VAL A 164 -14.94 11.04 -3.18
N THR A 165 -15.08 11.93 -4.14
CA THR A 165 -14.62 11.72 -5.53
C THR A 165 -13.43 12.58 -5.93
N ILE A 166 -13.14 13.64 -5.18
CA ILE A 166 -12.00 14.53 -5.38
C ILE A 166 -11.11 14.59 -4.13
N ALA A 167 -9.85 14.97 -4.31
CA ALA A 167 -8.89 15.13 -3.22
C ALA A 167 -8.77 16.56 -2.70
N THR A 168 -9.41 17.55 -3.35
CA THR A 168 -9.42 18.95 -2.90
C THR A 168 -10.09 19.09 -1.53
N ASP A 169 -9.56 19.97 -0.69
CA ASP A 169 -10.21 20.38 0.55
C ASP A 169 -11.06 21.65 0.33
N GLU A 170 -12.30 21.46 -0.11
CA GLU A 170 -13.22 22.56 -0.44
C GLU A 170 -14.66 22.38 0.07
N ILE A 171 -15.44 23.46 -0.01
CA ILE A 171 -16.85 23.55 0.44
C ILE A 171 -17.58 24.65 -0.36
N ASP A 172 -17.56 24.53 -1.69
CA ASP A 172 -18.21 25.51 -2.58
C ASP A 172 -19.74 25.31 -2.68
N GLY A 173 -20.21 24.09 -2.39
CA GLY A 173 -21.61 23.70 -2.46
C GLY A 173 -21.93 22.70 -3.58
N ASN A 174 -20.95 22.28 -4.39
CA ASN A 174 -21.14 21.42 -5.57
C ASN A 174 -21.06 19.92 -5.24
N VAL A 175 -22.02 19.43 -4.46
CA VAL A 175 -22.14 18.00 -4.06
C VAL A 175 -22.55 17.05 -5.20
N ALA A 176 -22.12 17.33 -6.43
CA ALA A 176 -22.26 16.44 -7.58
C ALA A 176 -21.42 15.17 -7.38
N ALA A 177 -21.90 14.04 -7.90
CA ALA A 177 -21.24 12.72 -7.78
C ALA A 177 -19.90 12.58 -8.55
N SER A 178 -19.33 13.69 -9.03
CA SER A 178 -17.98 13.81 -9.59
C SER A 178 -17.07 14.74 -8.78
N ASP A 179 -17.63 15.56 -7.88
CA ASP A 179 -16.98 16.72 -7.24
C ASP A 179 -17.06 16.70 -5.70
N LEU A 180 -17.62 15.65 -5.09
CA LEU A 180 -17.82 15.63 -3.63
C LEU A 180 -16.49 15.55 -2.87
N SER A 181 -16.19 16.60 -2.11
CA SER A 181 -15.00 16.70 -1.23
C SER A 181 -15.19 15.93 0.09
N LEU A 182 -14.10 15.63 0.80
CA LEU A 182 -14.19 15.03 2.15
C LEU A 182 -14.86 16.00 3.15
N ARG A 183 -14.59 17.29 3.05
CA ARG A 183 -15.17 18.31 3.93
C ARG A 183 -16.66 18.51 3.65
N GLU A 184 -17.08 18.48 2.39
CA GLU A 184 -18.49 18.47 2.01
C GLU A 184 -19.19 17.20 2.49
N ALA A 185 -18.58 16.02 2.30
CA ALA A 185 -19.17 14.76 2.73
C ALA A 185 -19.39 14.72 4.25
N VAL A 186 -18.41 15.16 5.04
CA VAL A 186 -18.57 15.28 6.50
C VAL A 186 -19.60 16.36 6.87
N THR A 187 -19.66 17.47 6.13
CA THR A 187 -20.66 18.53 6.34
C THR A 187 -22.09 18.04 6.10
N LEU A 188 -22.31 17.23 5.05
CA LEU A 188 -23.60 16.58 4.78
C LEU A 188 -23.99 15.61 5.89
N ALA A 189 -23.07 14.72 6.29
CA ALA A 189 -23.29 13.74 7.35
C ALA A 189 -23.63 14.42 8.69
N ASN A 190 -22.88 15.44 9.08
CA ASN A 190 -23.11 16.21 10.31
C ASN A 190 -24.49 16.89 10.39
N GLY A 191 -25.16 17.11 9.26
CA GLY A 191 -26.46 17.78 9.19
C GLY A 191 -27.65 16.87 8.87
N SER A 192 -27.36 15.63 8.48
CA SER A 192 -28.30 14.53 8.25
C SER A 192 -28.80 13.95 9.58
N ALA A 193 -29.69 12.96 9.54
CA ALA A 193 -30.26 12.34 10.73
C ALA A 193 -29.85 10.87 10.86
N GLY A 194 -28.93 10.58 11.77
CA GLY A 194 -28.50 9.24 12.13
C GLY A 194 -27.03 8.96 11.82
N THR A 195 -26.67 7.67 11.74
CA THR A 195 -25.28 7.28 11.47
C THR A 195 -25.01 7.14 9.98
N ASP A 196 -24.29 8.11 9.42
CA ASP A 196 -23.93 8.13 8.00
C ASP A 196 -22.61 7.39 7.71
N THR A 197 -22.45 6.98 6.45
CA THR A 197 -21.24 6.29 5.96
C THR A 197 -20.58 7.10 4.85
N ILE A 198 -19.28 7.37 5.00
CA ILE A 198 -18.43 8.06 4.03
C ILE A 198 -17.38 7.08 3.51
N THR A 199 -17.26 7.01 2.19
CA THR A 199 -16.32 6.16 1.45
C THR A 199 -15.55 7.00 0.42
N PHE A 200 -14.55 6.42 -0.25
CA PHE A 200 -13.68 7.14 -1.18
C PHE A 200 -13.67 6.46 -2.55
N ALA A 201 -13.76 7.23 -3.63
CA ALA A 201 -13.72 6.70 -4.98
C ALA A 201 -12.34 6.11 -5.30
N ALA A 202 -12.30 5.03 -6.08
CA ALA A 202 -11.04 4.40 -6.49
C ALA A 202 -10.14 5.32 -7.36
N ALA A 203 -10.70 6.41 -7.90
CA ALA A 203 -10.00 7.40 -8.72
C ALA A 203 -9.01 8.28 -7.94
N ILE A 204 -9.24 8.49 -6.63
CA ILE A 204 -8.37 9.29 -5.74
C ILE A 204 -7.43 8.43 -4.88
N ASN A 205 -7.28 7.14 -5.21
CA ASN A 205 -6.37 6.24 -4.50
C ASN A 205 -4.91 6.67 -4.67
N GLY A 206 -4.27 7.09 -3.59
CA GLY A 206 -2.90 7.60 -3.57
C GLY A 206 -2.79 9.10 -3.88
N SER A 207 -3.92 9.80 -4.03
CA SER A 207 -3.97 11.26 -3.89
C SER A 207 -4.06 11.61 -2.41
N GLU A 208 -3.31 12.61 -1.98
CA GLU A 208 -3.37 13.11 -0.60
C GLU A 208 -4.47 14.18 -0.49
N ILE A 209 -5.30 14.08 0.55
CA ILE A 209 -6.33 15.07 0.88
C ILE A 209 -5.68 16.09 1.80
N ASP A 210 -5.08 17.11 1.17
CA ASP A 210 -4.34 18.18 1.82
C ASP A 210 -5.31 19.19 2.44
N LEU A 211 -5.46 19.18 3.77
CA LEU A 211 -6.33 20.12 4.48
C LEU A 211 -5.75 21.53 4.40
N THR A 212 -6.48 22.45 3.79
CA THR A 212 -6.13 23.87 3.61
C THR A 212 -7.11 24.80 4.32
N LEU A 213 -8.35 24.36 4.54
CA LEU A 213 -9.42 25.08 5.25
C LEU A 213 -9.44 24.76 6.76
N GLY A 214 -8.39 24.11 7.28
CA GLY A 214 -8.23 23.76 8.69
C GLY A 214 -8.86 22.41 9.06
N GLN A 215 -9.16 22.21 10.35
CA GLN A 215 -9.70 20.94 10.84
C GLN A 215 -11.07 20.59 10.26
N ILE A 216 -11.39 19.31 10.20
CA ILE A 216 -12.72 18.79 9.87
C ILE A 216 -13.44 18.43 11.17
N THR A 217 -14.53 19.13 11.47
CA THR A 217 -15.38 18.82 12.63
C THR A 217 -16.34 17.68 12.30
N LEU A 218 -16.48 16.71 13.20
CA LEU A 218 -17.45 15.62 13.17
C LEU A 218 -18.44 15.83 14.32
N SER A 219 -19.72 16.08 13.99
CA SER A 219 -20.73 16.52 14.97
C SER A 219 -21.99 15.66 15.04
N ASP A 220 -22.15 14.68 14.16
CA ASP A 220 -22.97 13.49 14.40
C ASP A 220 -22.11 12.22 14.20
N SER A 221 -22.72 11.05 14.26
CA SER A 221 -22.10 9.74 14.25
C SER A 221 -21.76 9.33 12.81
N VAL A 222 -20.49 9.06 12.50
CA VAL A 222 -20.04 8.81 11.13
C VAL A 222 -19.12 7.60 11.05
N ILE A 223 -19.30 6.79 9.99
CA ILE A 223 -18.42 5.69 9.61
C ILE A 223 -17.60 6.13 8.40
N LEU A 224 -16.32 6.45 8.60
CA LEU A 224 -15.36 6.76 7.55
C LEU A 224 -14.60 5.47 7.15
N THR A 225 -14.70 5.09 5.88
CA THR A 225 -14.09 3.86 5.34
C THR A 225 -13.21 4.20 4.14
N GLY A 226 -11.91 4.34 4.38
CA GLY A 226 -10.88 4.51 3.37
C GLY A 226 -10.57 3.23 2.59
N ASN A 227 -9.93 3.39 1.43
CA ASN A 227 -9.58 2.31 0.51
C ASN A 227 -8.31 1.52 0.91
N GLY A 228 -7.86 1.68 2.16
CA GLY A 228 -6.60 1.19 2.72
C GLY A 228 -5.63 2.33 3.02
N ALA A 229 -4.84 2.21 4.09
CA ALA A 229 -4.03 3.33 4.60
C ALA A 229 -3.02 3.90 3.58
N THR A 230 -2.53 3.10 2.62
CA THR A 230 -1.65 3.56 1.53
C THR A 230 -2.40 4.20 0.34
N ARG A 231 -3.73 4.35 0.42
CA ARG A 231 -4.60 4.80 -0.67
C ARG A 231 -5.50 5.97 -0.29
N THR A 232 -6.04 5.99 0.93
CA THR A 232 -6.78 7.13 1.45
C THR A 232 -5.90 7.83 2.48
N ILE A 233 -5.35 8.98 2.09
CA ILE A 233 -4.39 9.75 2.88
C ILE A 233 -4.99 11.13 3.13
N VAL A 234 -5.02 11.57 4.38
CA VAL A 234 -5.38 12.93 4.78
C VAL A 234 -4.18 13.55 5.48
N ASP A 235 -3.77 14.73 5.03
CA ASP A 235 -2.61 15.46 5.56
C ASP A 235 -3.05 16.84 6.03
N ALA A 236 -2.79 17.19 7.30
CA ALA A 236 -3.08 18.52 7.84
C ALA A 236 -1.94 19.54 7.63
N GLN A 237 -0.85 19.14 6.96
CA GLN A 237 0.29 19.96 6.53
C GLN A 237 0.97 20.74 7.66
N LEU A 238 0.86 20.28 8.91
CA LEU A 238 1.19 21.02 10.15
C LEU A 238 0.43 22.35 10.31
N GLY A 239 -0.61 22.62 9.53
CA GLY A 239 -1.43 23.82 9.59
C GLY A 239 -2.60 23.73 10.57
N SER A 240 -3.11 22.53 10.86
CA SER A 240 -4.27 22.35 11.75
C SER A 240 -4.37 20.95 12.36
N ARG A 241 -5.40 20.69 13.18
CA ARG A 241 -5.86 19.33 13.56
C ARG A 241 -6.50 18.64 12.35
N LEU A 242 -6.48 17.32 12.24
CA LEU A 242 -7.26 16.62 11.19
C LEU A 242 -8.75 16.59 11.56
N PHE A 243 -9.10 15.86 12.63
CA PHE A 243 -10.50 15.62 13.01
C PHE A 243 -10.84 16.11 14.41
N ASP A 244 -11.97 16.79 14.53
CA ASP A 244 -12.50 17.30 15.80
C ASP A 244 -13.90 16.73 16.06
N ILE A 245 -13.97 15.70 16.89
CA ILE A 245 -15.22 14.95 17.17
C ILE A 245 -15.87 15.53 18.42
N THR A 246 -17.08 16.08 18.30
CA THR A 246 -17.83 16.72 19.39
C THR A 246 -18.56 15.70 20.29
N GLU A 247 -19.22 16.18 21.35
CA GLU A 247 -20.02 15.33 22.25
C GLU A 247 -21.31 14.79 21.60
N SER A 248 -21.84 15.52 20.60
CA SER A 248 -23.03 15.13 19.84
C SER A 248 -22.78 14.00 18.84
N ALA A 249 -21.52 13.83 18.39
CA ALA A 249 -21.08 12.69 17.62
C ALA A 249 -20.99 11.44 18.52
N ALA A 250 -22.12 10.78 18.76
CA ALA A 250 -22.24 9.71 19.73
C ALA A 250 -21.33 8.50 19.45
N THR A 251 -21.09 8.14 18.18
CA THR A 251 -20.10 7.11 17.82
C THR A 251 -19.46 7.39 16.47
N VAL A 252 -18.13 7.34 16.41
CA VAL A 252 -17.36 7.54 15.18
C VAL A 252 -16.46 6.32 14.93
N SER A 253 -16.44 5.86 13.68
CA SER A 253 -15.52 4.84 13.20
C SER A 253 -14.68 5.40 12.06
N ILE A 254 -13.37 5.22 12.12
CA ILE A 254 -12.43 5.59 11.05
C ILE A 254 -11.61 4.36 10.72
N SER A 255 -11.65 3.94 9.45
CA SER A 255 -11.02 2.70 9.00
C SER A 255 -10.26 2.85 7.67
N GLY A 256 -9.13 2.16 7.53
CA GLY A 256 -8.39 2.09 6.26
C GLY A 256 -7.80 3.41 5.75
N MET A 257 -7.33 4.30 6.63
CA MET A 257 -6.82 5.65 6.27
C MET A 257 -5.42 5.94 6.85
N THR A 258 -4.64 6.79 6.18
CA THR A 258 -3.48 7.48 6.79
C THR A 258 -3.88 8.90 7.18
N LEU A 259 -3.55 9.28 8.41
CA LEU A 259 -3.90 10.54 9.07
C LEU A 259 -2.60 11.18 9.59
N LYS A 260 -2.04 12.13 8.82
CA LYS A 260 -0.68 12.63 9.05
C LYS A 260 -0.56 14.14 9.26
N ASN A 261 0.52 14.51 9.95
CA ASN A 261 0.99 15.89 10.18
C ASN A 261 -0.05 16.85 10.79
N GLY A 262 -0.97 16.34 11.60
CA GLY A 262 -1.82 17.15 12.47
C GLY A 262 -1.00 17.99 13.44
N ARG A 263 -1.39 19.24 13.66
CA ARG A 263 -0.71 20.16 14.58
C ARG A 263 -1.66 21.05 15.36
N THR A 264 -1.38 21.22 16.64
CA THR A 264 -1.93 22.32 17.47
C THR A 264 -0.80 23.15 18.08
N THR A 265 -1.07 24.42 18.35
CA THR A 265 -0.07 25.40 18.80
C THR A 265 -0.48 26.23 20.02
N GLY A 266 -1.75 26.17 20.44
CA GLY A 266 -2.21 26.81 21.67
C GLY A 266 -1.74 26.08 22.92
N ASN A 267 -1.81 26.73 24.07
CA ASN A 267 -1.73 26.05 25.36
C ASN A 267 -3.13 25.59 25.77
N GLY A 268 -3.25 24.39 26.36
CA GLY A 268 -4.35 24.16 27.31
C GLY A 268 -4.14 25.09 28.52
N HIS A 269 -5.21 25.54 29.16
CA HIS A 269 -5.10 26.14 30.49
C HIS A 269 -5.16 25.06 31.56
N LEU A 270 -5.03 25.51 32.81
CA LEU A 270 -4.88 24.70 34.01
C LEU A 270 -5.99 23.64 34.18
N PHE A 271 -5.62 22.53 34.84
CA PHE A 271 -6.32 21.32 35.33
C PHE A 271 -7.86 21.14 35.30
N SER A 272 -8.65 22.20 35.13
CA SER A 272 -10.12 22.18 34.95
C SER A 272 -10.56 22.53 33.52
N ASP A 273 -9.63 22.64 32.56
CA ASP A 273 -9.89 23.02 31.17
C ASP A 273 -10.08 21.79 30.27
N ASP A 274 -11.27 21.66 29.66
CA ASP A 274 -11.67 20.59 28.75
C ASP A 274 -11.05 20.69 27.33
N ARG A 275 -10.26 21.75 27.06
CA ARG A 275 -9.55 21.97 25.78
C ARG A 275 -8.29 21.10 25.60
N PHE A 276 -8.38 19.81 25.94
CA PHE A 276 -7.33 18.82 25.63
C PHE A 276 -7.06 18.77 24.12
N GLN A 277 -5.78 18.81 23.73
CA GLN A 277 -5.40 19.06 22.34
C GLN A 277 -4.82 17.83 21.64
N GLY A 278 -5.70 16.98 21.11
CA GLY A 278 -5.29 16.05 20.06
C GLY A 278 -4.81 16.83 18.84
N ALA A 279 -3.70 16.41 18.23
CA ALA A 279 -3.19 17.04 17.00
C ALA A 279 -3.63 16.29 15.73
N GLY A 280 -3.68 14.96 15.75
CA GLY A 280 -4.41 14.18 14.75
C GLY A 280 -5.92 14.30 14.98
N ILE A 281 -6.40 13.66 16.05
CA ILE A 281 -7.82 13.60 16.42
C ILE A 281 -8.03 14.11 17.85
N ARG A 282 -8.99 15.02 18.06
CA ARG A 282 -9.60 15.25 19.39
C ARG A 282 -11.00 14.62 19.38
N SER A 283 -11.36 13.93 20.46
CA SER A 283 -12.66 13.27 20.59
C SER A 283 -13.32 13.52 21.93
N GLN A 284 -14.54 14.07 21.89
CA GLN A 284 -15.46 14.16 23.03
C GLN A 284 -16.66 13.21 22.88
N ALA A 285 -16.67 12.36 21.83
CA ALA A 285 -17.72 11.39 21.52
C ALA A 285 -18.14 10.58 22.75
N THR A 286 -19.45 10.53 23.02
CA THR A 286 -20.00 9.99 24.27
C THR A 286 -20.15 8.47 24.30
N GLY A 287 -20.21 7.80 23.14
CA GLY A 287 -20.25 6.35 23.01
C GLY A 287 -18.87 5.74 22.75
N SER A 288 -18.38 5.80 21.51
CA SER A 288 -17.03 5.33 21.18
C SER A 288 -16.39 5.97 19.94
N LEU A 289 -15.06 6.04 19.97
CA LEU A 289 -14.21 6.26 18.80
C LEU A 289 -13.49 4.94 18.46
N THR A 290 -13.68 4.43 17.25
CA THR A 290 -12.97 3.26 16.72
C THR A 290 -12.02 3.65 15.60
N ILE A 291 -10.75 3.27 15.73
CA ILE A 291 -9.71 3.39 14.70
C ILE A 291 -9.31 1.98 14.25
N ALA A 292 -9.50 1.66 12.97
CA ALA A 292 -9.22 0.33 12.40
C ALA A 292 -8.29 0.40 11.18
N ASP A 293 -7.34 -0.52 11.07
CA ASP A 293 -6.49 -0.72 9.87
C ASP A 293 -5.88 0.57 9.29
N SER A 294 -5.53 1.53 10.18
CA SER A 294 -5.19 2.91 9.85
C SER A 294 -3.82 3.31 10.38
N THR A 295 -3.23 4.35 9.79
CA THR A 295 -1.93 4.91 10.20
C THR A 295 -2.10 6.33 10.70
N LEU A 296 -1.70 6.63 11.94
CA LEU A 296 -1.64 7.99 12.49
C LEU A 296 -0.18 8.36 12.71
N SER A 297 0.36 9.30 11.92
CA SER A 297 1.81 9.56 11.90
C SER A 297 2.23 11.03 11.83
N GLY A 298 3.34 11.36 12.49
CA GLY A 298 3.93 12.70 12.46
C GLY A 298 3.09 13.81 13.12
N ASN A 299 1.97 13.48 13.76
CA ASN A 299 1.09 14.46 14.40
C ASN A 299 1.78 15.04 15.66
N THR A 300 1.64 16.35 15.92
CA THR A 300 2.45 17.01 16.96
C THR A 300 1.77 18.19 17.67
N THR A 301 1.87 18.25 18.99
CA THR A 301 1.37 19.38 19.81
C THR A 301 2.48 20.34 20.20
N GLY A 302 2.20 21.64 20.13
CA GLY A 302 3.17 22.71 20.36
C GLY A 302 3.18 23.31 21.76
N GLY A 303 1.99 23.61 22.32
CA GLY A 303 1.85 24.26 23.61
C GLY A 303 1.91 23.31 24.81
N SER A 304 1.91 23.88 26.01
CA SER A 304 1.76 23.12 27.26
C SER A 304 0.32 22.61 27.43
N TYR A 305 0.11 21.64 28.33
CA TYR A 305 -1.22 21.04 28.61
C TYR A 305 -1.89 20.48 27.35
N SER A 306 -1.09 20.00 26.40
CA SER A 306 -1.51 19.63 25.04
C SER A 306 -1.10 18.19 24.76
N GLY A 307 -1.76 17.26 25.44
CA GLY A 307 -1.49 15.82 25.34
C GLY A 307 -2.21 15.11 24.17
N GLY A 308 -1.69 13.94 23.77
CA GLY A 308 -2.35 13.04 22.83
C GLY A 308 -2.14 13.40 21.36
N ALA A 309 -0.88 13.54 20.93
CA ALA A 309 -0.61 14.14 19.62
C ALA A 309 -1.22 13.37 18.43
N ALA A 310 -1.35 12.04 18.49
CA ALA A 310 -2.17 11.29 17.51
C ALA A 310 -3.67 11.37 17.87
N ILE A 311 -4.04 11.05 19.11
CA ILE A 311 -5.42 11.03 19.61
C ILE A 311 -5.47 11.56 21.05
N ALA A 312 -6.35 12.53 21.31
CA ALA A 312 -6.82 12.89 22.64
C ALA A 312 -8.33 12.56 22.77
N ALA A 313 -8.73 11.77 23.77
CA ALA A 313 -10.13 11.34 23.92
C ALA A 313 -10.66 11.39 25.37
N GLN A 314 -11.93 11.75 25.50
CA GLN A 314 -12.73 11.84 26.73
C GLN A 314 -14.16 11.32 26.47
N ASN A 315 -14.92 11.16 27.57
CA ASN A 315 -16.34 10.76 27.63
C ASN A 315 -16.65 9.32 27.18
N GLY A 316 -16.28 8.93 25.96
CA GLY A 316 -16.56 7.62 25.36
C GLY A 316 -15.34 6.70 25.21
N LYS A 317 -15.59 5.44 24.88
CA LYS A 317 -14.54 4.40 24.76
C LYS A 317 -13.65 4.61 23.53
N LEU A 318 -12.32 4.46 23.68
CA LEU A 318 -11.39 4.44 22.55
C LEU A 318 -10.98 3.00 22.19
N ILE A 319 -11.17 2.62 20.92
CA ILE A 319 -10.79 1.32 20.36
C ILE A 319 -9.80 1.55 19.21
N ILE A 320 -8.67 0.85 19.22
CA ILE A 320 -7.65 0.89 18.18
C ILE A 320 -7.34 -0.56 17.78
N THR A 321 -7.51 -0.91 16.50
CA THR A 321 -7.28 -2.26 15.99
C THR A 321 -6.53 -2.25 14.65
N GLY A 322 -5.61 -3.20 14.42
CA GLY A 322 -4.87 -3.35 13.16
C GLY A 322 -4.03 -2.12 12.73
N SER A 323 -3.80 -1.17 13.64
CA SER A 323 -3.41 0.21 13.28
C SER A 323 -1.98 0.54 13.68
N THR A 324 -1.39 1.53 13.03
CA THR A 324 -0.02 2.02 13.30
C THR A 324 -0.02 3.46 13.78
N LEU A 325 0.45 3.72 15.00
CA LEU A 325 0.63 5.06 15.57
C LEU A 325 2.13 5.33 15.67
N SER A 326 2.68 6.19 14.79
CA SER A 326 4.14 6.33 14.63
C SER A 326 4.68 7.76 14.51
N GLY A 327 5.76 8.06 15.23
CA GLY A 327 6.45 9.36 15.14
C GLY A 327 5.67 10.56 15.69
N ASN A 328 4.55 10.34 16.38
CA ASN A 328 3.74 11.42 16.94
C ASN A 328 4.45 12.01 18.18
N THR A 329 4.32 13.32 18.41
CA THR A 329 5.19 14.02 19.38
C THR A 329 4.51 15.19 20.11
N THR A 330 4.50 15.18 21.44
CA THR A 330 4.16 16.36 22.26
C THR A 330 5.43 17.15 22.64
N ASN A 331 5.40 18.48 22.49
CA ASN A 331 6.58 19.33 22.73
C ASN A 331 6.50 20.23 23.97
N GLY A 332 5.30 20.71 24.36
CA GLY A 332 5.13 21.56 25.54
C GLY A 332 5.20 20.80 26.87
N GLY A 333 5.22 21.54 27.99
CA GLY A 333 5.22 20.97 29.34
C GLY A 333 3.84 20.45 29.75
N GLU A 334 3.81 19.47 30.65
CA GLU A 334 2.57 18.84 31.16
C GLU A 334 1.65 18.37 29.99
N SER A 335 2.26 17.82 28.94
CA SER A 335 1.62 17.42 27.68
C SER A 335 1.77 15.91 27.45
N ASP A 336 0.98 15.11 28.17
CA ASP A 336 1.12 13.66 28.25
C ASP A 336 0.64 12.92 26.99
N GLY A 337 1.19 11.73 26.73
CA GLY A 337 0.75 10.89 25.62
C GLY A 337 1.32 11.33 24.28
N GLY A 338 2.56 10.92 23.99
CA GLY A 338 3.24 11.24 22.73
C GLY A 338 2.45 10.83 21.48
N ALA A 339 1.61 9.80 21.59
CA ALA A 339 0.58 9.46 20.62
C ALA A 339 -0.84 9.56 21.21
N ILE A 340 -1.13 8.87 22.32
CA ILE A 340 -2.48 8.75 22.88
C ILE A 340 -2.54 9.40 24.27
N HIS A 341 -3.53 10.27 24.47
CA HIS A 341 -3.96 10.75 25.80
C HIS A 341 -5.43 10.39 25.99
N VAL A 342 -5.75 9.64 27.04
CA VAL A 342 -7.14 9.33 27.41
C VAL A 342 -7.42 9.67 28.87
N ARG A 343 -8.61 10.21 29.14
CA ARG A 343 -9.04 10.59 30.49
C ARG A 343 -10.46 10.09 30.82
N LEU A 344 -10.56 9.39 31.95
CA LEU A 344 -11.76 8.78 32.56
C LEU A 344 -12.52 7.75 31.70
N ILE A 345 -11.86 7.19 30.67
CA ILE A 345 -12.46 6.25 29.72
C ILE A 345 -11.71 4.91 29.65
N ASP A 346 -12.32 3.90 29.02
CA ASP A 346 -11.68 2.64 28.68
C ASP A 346 -10.96 2.75 27.32
N LEU A 347 -9.71 2.26 27.25
CA LEU A 347 -8.88 2.21 26.05
C LEU A 347 -8.53 0.75 25.71
N GLN A 348 -8.85 0.33 24.50
CA GLN A 348 -8.50 -0.99 23.97
C GLN A 348 -7.62 -0.89 22.73
N ILE A 349 -6.47 -1.54 22.76
CA ILE A 349 -5.51 -1.61 21.64
C ILE A 349 -5.30 -3.08 21.28
N ALA A 350 -5.58 -3.46 20.05
CA ALA A 350 -5.47 -4.82 19.52
C ALA A 350 -4.68 -4.86 18.20
N ASP A 351 -3.83 -5.88 17.99
CA ASP A 351 -3.13 -6.12 16.71
C ASP A 351 -2.43 -4.88 16.11
N SER A 352 -1.97 -3.97 16.96
CA SER A 352 -1.52 -2.63 16.56
C SER A 352 -0.05 -2.38 16.88
N THR A 353 0.56 -1.43 16.18
CA THR A 353 1.96 -1.01 16.38
C THR A 353 2.00 0.45 16.83
N VAL A 354 2.57 0.72 18.00
CA VAL A 354 2.71 2.07 18.56
C VAL A 354 4.20 2.36 18.74
N THR A 355 4.82 3.09 17.82
CA THR A 355 6.29 3.10 17.68
C THR A 355 6.92 4.47 17.42
N GLY A 356 8.05 4.75 18.07
CA GLY A 356 8.83 5.99 17.85
C GLY A 356 8.11 7.30 18.21
N ASN A 357 7.08 7.26 19.05
CA ASN A 357 6.37 8.44 19.54
C ASN A 357 7.12 9.07 20.72
N SER A 358 6.90 10.36 21.01
CA SER A 358 7.63 11.02 22.11
C SER A 358 6.88 12.11 22.89
N THR A 359 7.25 12.28 24.17
CA THR A 359 6.98 13.49 24.94
C THR A 359 8.30 14.21 25.26
N LYS A 360 8.34 15.54 25.09
CA LYS A 360 9.56 16.34 25.34
C LYS A 360 9.48 17.26 26.55
N GLY A 361 8.28 17.64 26.97
CA GLY A 361 8.07 18.54 28.10
C GLY A 361 8.45 17.94 29.45
N ASN A 362 8.72 18.82 30.42
CA ASN A 362 8.73 18.44 31.83
C ASN A 362 7.33 17.93 32.23
N TRP A 363 7.28 17.00 33.19
CA TRP A 363 6.07 16.37 33.73
C TRP A 363 5.10 15.87 32.65
N SER A 364 5.61 15.43 31.49
CA SER A 364 4.81 14.99 30.35
C SER A 364 4.88 13.47 30.21
N TYR A 365 3.93 12.76 30.80
CA TYR A 365 3.96 11.32 30.99
C TYR A 365 3.60 10.55 29.72
N GLY A 366 4.04 9.29 29.60
CA GLY A 366 3.59 8.40 28.53
C GLY A 366 4.17 8.74 27.15
N GLY A 367 5.41 8.32 26.90
CA GLY A 367 6.15 8.58 25.65
C GLY A 367 5.39 8.14 24.38
N ALA A 368 4.51 7.14 24.49
CA ALA A 368 3.42 6.94 23.53
C ALA A 368 2.03 7.10 24.15
N ILE A 369 1.74 6.43 25.26
CA ILE A 369 0.39 6.34 25.83
C ILE A 369 0.38 6.94 27.23
N TYR A 370 -0.44 7.96 27.45
CA TYR A 370 -0.93 8.33 28.76
C TYR A 370 -2.41 7.96 28.90
N ALA A 371 -2.76 7.34 30.01
CA ALA A 371 -4.12 6.94 30.31
C ALA A 371 -4.47 7.13 31.79
N GLU A 372 -5.36 8.06 32.07
CA GLU A 372 -6.11 8.19 33.32
C GLU A 372 -7.46 7.49 33.12
N GLY A 373 -7.73 6.36 33.79
CA GLY A 373 -8.97 5.63 33.49
C GLY A 373 -9.16 4.27 34.16
N ARG A 374 -10.27 3.61 33.81
CA ARG A 374 -10.71 2.35 34.42
C ARG A 374 -9.99 1.13 33.84
N VAL A 375 -9.97 0.97 32.52
CA VAL A 375 -9.25 -0.14 31.86
C VAL A 375 -8.44 0.34 30.67
N LEU A 376 -7.12 0.11 30.72
CA LEU A 376 -6.25 0.10 29.55
C LEU A 376 -5.92 -1.35 29.20
N SER A 377 -6.43 -1.84 28.07
CA SER A 377 -6.11 -3.16 27.54
C SER A 377 -5.25 -3.07 26.28
N VAL A 378 -4.15 -3.82 26.24
CA VAL A 378 -3.24 -3.96 25.10
C VAL A 378 -3.08 -5.44 24.78
N THR A 379 -3.49 -5.87 23.60
CA THR A 379 -3.52 -7.29 23.20
C THR A 379 -2.86 -7.51 21.84
N ARG A 380 -2.01 -8.54 21.72
CA ARG A 380 -1.33 -8.94 20.45
C ARG A 380 -0.63 -7.78 19.72
N SER A 381 -0.16 -6.77 20.46
CA SER A 381 0.33 -5.50 19.92
C SER A 381 1.82 -5.29 20.21
N THR A 382 2.45 -4.35 19.51
CA THR A 382 3.85 -3.95 19.73
C THR A 382 3.92 -2.48 20.11
N ILE A 383 4.57 -2.15 21.23
CA ILE A 383 4.84 -0.77 21.66
C ILE A 383 6.35 -0.58 21.79
N SER A 384 6.98 0.12 20.85
CA SER A 384 8.44 0.07 20.66
C SER A 384 9.12 1.42 20.39
N GLY A 385 10.32 1.61 20.96
CA GLY A 385 11.15 2.79 20.65
C GLY A 385 10.53 4.15 20.99
N ASN A 386 9.48 4.19 21.82
CA ASN A 386 8.85 5.43 22.26
C ASN A 386 9.63 6.03 23.44
N GLN A 387 9.56 7.35 23.63
CA GLN A 387 10.46 8.03 24.58
C GLN A 387 9.88 9.23 25.31
N THR A 388 10.35 9.46 26.54
CA THR A 388 10.17 10.73 27.27
C THR A 388 11.52 11.43 27.52
N ALA A 389 11.55 12.76 27.49
CA ALA A 389 12.79 13.53 27.64
C ALA A 389 12.84 14.52 28.83
N GLY A 390 11.73 15.15 29.21
CA GLY A 390 11.73 16.21 30.23
C GLY A 390 11.85 15.72 31.68
N ILE A 391 12.09 16.65 32.60
CA ILE A 391 12.18 16.35 34.04
C ILE A 391 10.83 15.85 34.54
N GLY A 392 10.82 14.72 35.24
CA GLY A 392 9.62 14.06 35.77
C GLY A 392 8.77 13.32 34.73
N ALA A 393 9.20 13.24 33.47
CA ALA A 393 8.40 12.66 32.39
C ALA A 393 8.42 11.11 32.43
N VAL A 394 7.54 10.47 33.20
CA VAL A 394 7.54 9.01 33.42
C VAL A 394 6.91 8.20 32.26
N GLY A 395 7.29 6.92 32.14
CA GLY A 395 6.62 5.94 31.27
C GLY A 395 7.00 6.07 29.78
N GLY A 396 8.16 5.55 29.37
CA GLY A 396 8.66 5.68 27.99
C GLY A 396 7.73 5.10 26.92
N ALA A 397 7.04 4.00 27.23
CA ALA A 397 5.99 3.42 26.39
C ALA A 397 4.60 3.85 26.88
N VAL A 398 4.30 3.56 28.16
CA VAL A 398 2.98 3.70 28.77
C VAL A 398 3.11 4.33 30.15
N ALA A 399 2.28 5.33 30.44
CA ALA A 399 2.01 5.81 31.78
C ALA A 399 0.51 5.63 32.10
N PHE A 400 0.20 4.88 33.16
CA PHE A 400 -1.17 4.61 33.60
C PHE A 400 -1.42 5.13 35.02
N TYR A 401 -2.58 5.74 35.25
CA TYR A 401 -2.93 6.38 36.51
C TYR A 401 -4.43 6.19 36.84
N ASP A 402 -4.75 5.83 38.09
CA ASP A 402 -6.11 5.93 38.64
C ASP A 402 -6.07 6.39 40.10
N ALA A 403 -6.54 7.61 40.37
CA ALA A 403 -6.63 8.13 41.73
C ALA A 403 -7.57 7.30 42.65
N ALA A 404 -8.46 6.46 42.10
CA ALA A 404 -9.40 5.66 42.87
C ALA A 404 -8.87 4.28 43.33
N GLY A 405 -7.68 3.83 42.88
CA GLY A 405 -7.14 2.51 43.26
C GLY A 405 -7.78 1.32 42.56
N THR A 406 -8.66 1.54 41.58
CA THR A 406 -9.51 0.52 40.94
C THR A 406 -9.06 0.13 39.54
N GLY A 407 -8.28 1.01 38.88
CA GLY A 407 -7.88 0.92 37.49
C GLY A 407 -7.06 -0.34 37.17
N LYS A 408 -7.17 -0.80 35.92
CA LYS A 408 -6.54 -2.01 35.42
C LYS A 408 -5.73 -1.76 34.13
N LEU A 409 -4.44 -2.02 34.20
CA LEU A 409 -3.55 -2.11 33.05
C LEU A 409 -3.39 -3.60 32.66
N LEU A 410 -4.01 -4.01 31.56
CA LEU A 410 -4.09 -5.41 31.11
C LEU A 410 -3.33 -5.59 29.79
N ILE A 411 -2.12 -6.16 29.84
CA ILE A 411 -1.24 -6.30 28.67
C ILE A 411 -1.02 -7.77 28.36
N SER A 412 -1.67 -8.27 27.30
CA SER A 412 -1.63 -9.67 26.88
C SER A 412 -0.96 -9.90 25.52
N ARG A 413 -0.20 -11.00 25.37
CA ARG A 413 0.33 -11.49 24.07
C ARG A 413 1.16 -10.45 23.29
N SER A 414 1.71 -9.47 23.99
CA SER A 414 2.24 -8.22 23.40
C SER A 414 3.73 -8.04 23.65
N THR A 415 4.36 -7.14 22.89
CA THR A 415 5.78 -6.79 23.06
C THR A 415 5.93 -5.32 23.39
N ILE A 416 6.69 -5.02 24.45
CA ILE A 416 7.04 -3.65 24.85
C ILE A 416 8.55 -3.57 24.90
N SER A 417 9.17 -2.91 23.92
CA SER A 417 10.62 -3.01 23.74
C SER A 417 11.35 -1.78 23.21
N GLY A 418 12.53 -1.51 23.77
CA GLY A 418 13.40 -0.40 23.36
C GLY A 418 12.83 1.00 23.68
N ASN A 419 11.78 1.10 24.49
CA ASN A 419 11.24 2.38 24.95
C ASN A 419 12.15 2.98 26.02
N SER A 420 12.13 4.31 26.20
CA SER A 420 13.09 4.97 27.09
C SER A 420 12.61 6.24 27.79
N THR A 421 13.29 6.59 28.87
CA THR A 421 13.07 7.84 29.62
C THR A 421 14.41 8.48 29.99
N THR A 422 14.61 9.77 29.69
CA THR A 422 15.94 10.42 29.83
C THR A 422 16.04 11.54 30.87
N GLY A 423 14.93 12.12 31.33
CA GLY A 423 14.95 13.23 32.28
C GLY A 423 15.12 12.80 33.75
N ARG A 424 15.58 13.71 34.62
CA ARG A 424 15.60 13.46 36.08
C ARG A 424 14.21 13.05 36.58
N TRP A 425 14.11 12.10 37.51
CA TRP A 425 12.84 11.55 38.05
C TRP A 425 11.92 10.86 37.01
N SER A 426 12.40 10.56 35.80
CA SER A 426 11.60 9.93 34.74
C SER A 426 11.59 8.41 34.87
N HIS A 427 10.84 7.89 35.85
CA HIS A 427 10.70 6.45 36.12
C HIS A 427 9.98 5.68 35.01
N GLY A 428 10.21 4.37 34.93
CA GLY A 428 9.48 3.47 34.01
C GLY A 428 9.93 3.59 32.55
N GLY A 429 11.07 2.99 32.21
CA GLY A 429 11.63 3.02 30.85
C GLY A 429 10.67 2.44 29.79
N GLY A 430 10.01 1.33 30.12
CA GLY A 430 8.85 0.81 29.38
C GLY A 430 7.54 1.34 29.96
N ILE A 431 7.13 0.80 31.11
CA ILE A 431 5.83 1.08 31.74
C ILE A 431 6.04 1.84 33.04
N TYR A 432 5.26 2.89 33.25
CA TYR A 432 4.96 3.49 34.54
C TYR A 432 3.48 3.25 34.89
N ALA A 433 3.18 2.85 36.13
CA ALA A 433 1.81 2.75 36.63
C ALA A 433 1.71 3.23 38.08
N SER A 434 0.69 4.02 38.42
CA SER A 434 0.41 4.46 39.80
C SER A 434 -0.98 4.03 40.23
N PHE A 435 -1.15 3.68 41.52
CA PHE A 435 -2.45 3.40 42.16
C PHE A 435 -3.36 2.42 41.38
N SER A 436 -2.77 1.41 40.75
CA SER A 436 -3.50 0.58 39.79
C SER A 436 -3.05 -0.88 39.81
N ASN A 437 -3.92 -1.75 39.32
CA ASN A 437 -3.63 -3.17 39.13
C ASN A 437 -2.97 -3.36 37.76
N VAL A 438 -1.81 -4.00 37.74
CA VAL A 438 -1.03 -4.23 36.51
C VAL A 438 -0.97 -5.73 36.24
N ILE A 439 -1.44 -6.19 35.08
CA ILE A 439 -1.40 -7.59 34.68
C ILE A 439 -0.67 -7.72 33.34
N LEU A 440 0.51 -8.33 33.37
CA LEU A 440 1.25 -8.77 32.19
C LEU A 440 1.03 -10.27 32.03
N SER A 441 0.45 -10.70 30.90
CA SER A 441 0.18 -12.12 30.61
C SER A 441 0.66 -12.49 29.20
N GLN A 442 1.56 -13.46 29.07
CA GLN A 442 2.13 -13.83 27.75
C GLN A 442 2.84 -12.66 27.04
N THR A 443 3.52 -11.80 27.80
CA THR A 443 4.05 -10.53 27.30
C THR A 443 5.59 -10.51 27.38
N THR A 444 6.23 -9.93 26.37
CA THR A 444 7.69 -9.71 26.33
C THR A 444 8.00 -8.23 26.59
N LEU A 445 8.70 -7.93 27.69
CA LEU A 445 9.11 -6.59 28.10
C LEU A 445 10.63 -6.51 28.05
N SER A 446 11.20 -5.97 26.97
CA SER A 446 12.63 -6.16 26.66
C SER A 446 13.39 -4.92 26.20
N GLY A 447 14.59 -4.71 26.75
CA GLY A 447 15.51 -3.66 26.29
C GLY A 447 15.03 -2.22 26.54
N ASN A 448 14.02 -2.01 27.39
CA ASN A 448 13.56 -0.67 27.75
C ASN A 448 14.49 -0.05 28.79
N SER A 449 14.69 1.27 28.77
CA SER A 449 15.77 1.91 29.53
C SER A 449 15.45 3.26 30.15
N VAL A 450 15.80 3.42 31.42
CA VAL A 450 15.87 4.70 32.13
C VAL A 450 17.32 5.20 32.12
N SER A 451 17.57 6.41 31.61
CA SER A 451 18.90 7.05 31.65
C SER A 451 18.97 8.32 32.51
N GLY A 452 17.82 8.83 32.97
CA GLY A 452 17.74 10.05 33.77
C GLY A 452 18.14 9.85 35.24
N THR A 453 18.76 10.88 35.85
CA THR A 453 19.19 10.80 37.25
C THR A 453 18.02 10.62 38.21
N GLU A 454 18.27 9.89 39.30
CA GLU A 454 17.30 9.57 40.36
C GLU A 454 16.08 8.73 39.93
N ALA A 455 16.02 8.30 38.67
CA ALA A 455 14.94 7.50 38.09
C ALA A 455 15.25 5.98 38.05
N GLU A 456 14.21 5.16 38.01
CA GLU A 456 14.26 3.71 38.28
C GLU A 456 13.20 2.92 37.49
N GLY A 457 13.35 1.58 37.44
CA GLY A 457 12.43 0.66 36.76
C GLY A 457 12.61 0.70 35.24
N GLY A 458 13.59 -0.05 34.72
CA GLY A 458 13.91 -0.06 33.29
C GLY A 458 12.78 -0.61 32.43
N GLY A 459 12.21 -1.76 32.81
CA GLY A 459 11.08 -2.38 32.12
C GLY A 459 9.74 -1.85 32.66
N LEU A 460 9.48 -2.12 33.94
CA LEU A 460 8.25 -1.73 34.64
C LEU A 460 8.60 -1.00 35.94
N PHE A 461 7.96 0.14 36.16
CA PHE A 461 7.90 0.84 37.44
C PHE A 461 6.44 0.93 37.89
N VAL A 462 6.17 0.52 39.12
CA VAL A 462 4.88 0.76 39.79
C VAL A 462 5.10 1.65 41.00
N SER A 463 4.34 2.75 41.09
CA SER A 463 4.39 3.70 42.20
C SER A 463 3.55 3.21 43.37
N GLY A 464 4.19 3.09 44.52
CA GLY A 464 3.67 3.77 45.71
C GLY A 464 4.73 4.80 46.08
N PHE A 465 4.38 6.09 46.16
CA PHE A 465 5.31 7.02 46.81
C PHE A 465 5.35 6.69 48.31
N SER A 466 6.48 6.98 48.94
CA SER A 466 6.66 6.70 50.37
C SER A 466 5.53 7.30 51.18
N ASN A 467 4.98 6.52 52.11
CA ASN A 467 3.87 6.83 53.02
C ASN A 467 2.45 6.66 52.44
N GLU A 468 2.27 6.50 51.13
CA GLU A 468 0.94 6.37 50.52
C GLU A 468 0.42 4.92 50.58
N THR A 469 -0.83 4.75 51.02
CA THR A 469 -1.46 3.43 51.15
C THR A 469 -2.00 2.93 49.82
N ASN A 470 -1.10 2.43 48.95
CA ASN A 470 -1.47 1.67 47.74
C ASN A 470 -1.94 0.23 48.09
N THR A 471 -2.70 0.10 49.19
CA THR A 471 -3.15 -1.15 49.79
C THR A 471 -4.36 -1.70 49.05
N GLY A 472 -4.22 -2.88 48.43
CA GLY A 472 -5.29 -3.56 47.71
C GLY A 472 -5.12 -3.60 46.19
N THR A 473 -4.07 -2.98 45.64
CA THR A 473 -3.66 -3.20 44.25
C THR A 473 -2.59 -4.29 44.15
N GLN A 474 -2.51 -4.96 42.99
CA GLN A 474 -1.50 -5.99 42.71
C GLN A 474 -0.80 -5.78 41.37
N THR A 475 0.44 -6.22 41.26
CA THR A 475 1.18 -6.40 40.00
C THR A 475 1.34 -7.90 39.74
N ILE A 476 0.74 -8.40 38.67
CA ILE A 476 0.81 -9.81 38.24
C ILE A 476 1.66 -9.89 36.97
N ILE A 477 2.79 -10.60 37.04
CA ILE A 477 3.62 -10.95 35.89
C ILE A 477 3.50 -12.46 35.68
N SER A 478 2.78 -12.83 34.63
CA SER A 478 2.36 -14.20 34.36
C SER A 478 2.78 -14.65 32.97
N GLN A 479 3.32 -15.86 32.87
CA GLN A 479 3.69 -16.48 31.60
C GLN A 479 4.49 -15.53 30.69
N SER A 480 5.40 -14.70 31.24
CA SER A 480 5.97 -13.52 30.58
C SER A 480 7.50 -13.46 30.67
N THR A 481 8.15 -12.70 29.79
CA THR A 481 9.62 -12.54 29.75
C THR A 481 10.02 -11.08 29.91
N VAL A 482 10.72 -10.75 30.99
CA VAL A 482 11.25 -9.42 31.30
C VAL A 482 12.79 -9.49 31.33
N THR A 483 13.46 -8.93 30.31
CA THR A 483 14.90 -9.11 30.12
C THR A 483 15.56 -7.91 29.44
N LEU A 484 16.89 -7.76 29.56
CA LEU A 484 17.69 -6.69 28.93
C LEU A 484 17.28 -5.24 29.29
N ASN A 485 16.31 -5.02 30.18
CA ASN A 485 15.91 -3.67 30.58
C ASN A 485 16.96 -3.03 31.50
N LYS A 486 17.03 -1.70 31.53
CA LYS A 486 18.10 -0.95 32.21
C LYS A 486 17.61 0.22 33.06
N SER A 487 18.17 0.35 34.26
CA SER A 487 18.06 1.52 35.13
C SER A 487 19.44 2.17 35.38
N VAL A 488 19.49 3.47 35.65
CA VAL A 488 20.72 4.18 36.09
C VAL A 488 20.84 4.34 37.60
N LYS A 489 19.82 3.94 38.37
CA LYS A 489 19.83 3.90 39.84
C LYS A 489 19.47 2.49 40.34
N SER A 490 20.09 2.08 41.45
CA SER A 490 19.73 0.88 42.21
C SER A 490 18.23 0.89 42.53
N GLY A 491 17.47 -0.01 41.92
CA GLY A 491 16.01 0.13 41.88
C GLY A 491 15.26 -0.99 41.16
N GLY A 492 15.95 -2.03 40.69
CA GLY A 492 15.36 -3.01 39.78
C GLY A 492 15.52 -2.56 38.34
N GLY A 493 16.44 -3.19 37.62
CA GLY A 493 16.64 -2.97 36.19
C GLY A 493 15.45 -3.45 35.36
N GLY A 494 14.82 -4.55 35.76
CA GLY A 494 13.63 -5.11 35.11
C GLY A 494 12.35 -4.51 35.68
N VAL A 495 12.07 -4.81 36.94
CA VAL A 495 10.81 -4.48 37.63
C VAL A 495 11.06 -3.77 38.95
N ARG A 496 10.44 -2.60 39.17
CA ARG A 496 10.23 -2.03 40.50
C ARG A 496 8.75 -2.11 40.88
N GLY A 497 8.45 -2.82 41.98
CA GLY A 497 7.11 -2.91 42.54
C GLY A 497 6.78 -1.75 43.49
N GLY A 498 5.53 -1.28 43.43
CA GLY A 498 4.95 -0.29 44.37
C GLY A 498 3.83 -0.84 45.25
N ASN A 499 3.33 -2.03 44.90
CA ASN A 499 2.26 -2.79 45.54
C ASN A 499 2.70 -4.26 45.71
N GLU A 500 1.78 -5.19 45.98
CA GLU A 500 2.10 -6.62 46.06
C GLU A 500 2.45 -7.18 44.68
N LEU A 501 3.60 -7.85 44.55
CA LEU A 501 4.12 -8.37 43.28
C LEU A 501 4.00 -9.90 43.19
N LEU A 502 3.26 -10.41 42.21
CA LEU A 502 3.08 -11.83 41.91
C LEU A 502 3.82 -12.18 40.61
N ILE A 503 4.76 -13.12 40.64
CA ILE A 503 5.48 -13.61 39.45
C ILE A 503 5.23 -15.12 39.28
N ARG A 504 4.67 -15.52 38.12
CA ARG A 504 4.18 -16.90 37.85
C ARG A 504 4.56 -17.36 36.43
N ASN A 505 5.06 -18.59 36.29
CA ASN A 505 5.52 -19.18 35.00
C ASN A 505 6.38 -18.22 34.14
N SER A 506 7.18 -17.34 34.75
CA SER A 506 7.79 -16.18 34.07
C SER A 506 9.32 -16.17 34.20
N ILE A 507 9.97 -15.41 33.31
CA ILE A 507 11.40 -15.12 33.38
C ILE A 507 11.57 -13.63 33.66
N VAL A 508 12.26 -13.29 34.74
CA VAL A 508 12.75 -11.92 35.00
C VAL A 508 14.25 -12.01 35.25
N ALA A 509 15.03 -11.85 34.17
CA ALA A 509 16.46 -12.19 34.18
C ALA A 509 17.26 -11.39 33.14
N GLY A 510 18.48 -11.01 33.50
CA GLY A 510 19.40 -10.29 32.59
C GLY A 510 19.06 -8.81 32.40
N ASN A 511 18.33 -8.22 33.34
CA ASN A 511 18.13 -6.78 33.43
C ASN A 511 19.27 -6.14 34.26
N THR A 512 19.46 -4.83 34.17
CA THR A 512 20.62 -4.15 34.78
C THR A 512 20.27 -2.85 35.49
N ASP A 513 20.95 -2.58 36.59
CA ASP A 513 21.00 -1.26 37.23
C ASP A 513 22.44 -0.92 37.63
N ASN A 514 22.74 0.37 37.75
CA ASN A 514 24.10 0.92 37.70
C ASN A 514 24.93 0.75 39.00
N ALA A 515 24.61 -0.24 39.83
CA ALA A 515 25.38 -0.55 41.04
C ALA A 515 25.27 -2.03 41.46
N VAL A 516 24.08 -2.63 41.36
CA VAL A 516 23.80 -3.98 41.87
C VAL A 516 23.06 -4.87 40.86
N ALA A 517 22.46 -4.33 39.81
CA ALA A 517 21.77 -5.09 38.78
C ALA A 517 20.70 -6.06 39.32
N SER A 518 19.88 -5.62 40.28
CA SER A 518 18.68 -6.35 40.67
C SER A 518 17.76 -6.54 39.46
N ASP A 519 17.34 -7.78 39.19
CA ASP A 519 16.33 -8.06 38.15
C ASP A 519 14.95 -7.53 38.58
N VAL A 520 14.62 -7.68 39.86
CA VAL A 520 13.38 -7.25 40.51
C VAL A 520 13.71 -6.53 41.82
N LEU A 521 13.02 -5.44 42.13
CA LEU A 521 12.97 -4.85 43.46
C LEU A 521 11.48 -4.74 43.92
N PRO A 522 11.03 -5.57 44.88
CA PRO A 522 9.66 -5.51 45.38
C PRO A 522 9.44 -4.37 46.39
N SER A 523 8.17 -4.12 46.72
CA SER A 523 7.76 -3.11 47.69
C SER A 523 7.68 -3.67 49.13
N GLN A 524 7.40 -2.78 50.10
CA GLN A 524 7.05 -3.19 51.47
C GLN A 524 5.80 -4.09 51.57
N PHE A 525 4.96 -4.12 50.53
CA PHE A 525 3.77 -4.98 50.46
C PHE A 525 4.11 -6.43 50.03
N GLY A 526 5.39 -6.73 49.78
CA GLY A 526 5.89 -8.09 49.58
C GLY A 526 5.83 -8.59 48.14
N MET A 527 6.27 -9.84 47.96
CA MET A 527 6.34 -10.51 46.67
C MET A 527 6.08 -12.01 46.80
N GLN A 528 5.26 -12.55 45.91
CA GLN A 528 5.04 -13.99 45.73
C GLN A 528 5.68 -14.45 44.42
N THR A 529 6.44 -15.55 44.46
CA THR A 529 7.01 -16.18 43.24
C THR A 529 6.66 -17.66 43.21
N ALA A 530 6.20 -18.15 42.04
CA ALA A 530 5.92 -19.55 41.80
C ALA A 530 6.33 -19.94 40.38
N PHE A 531 7.01 -21.09 40.23
CA PHE A 531 7.43 -21.67 38.94
C PHE A 531 8.06 -20.62 37.99
N SER A 532 8.93 -19.76 38.51
CA SER A 532 9.52 -18.65 37.76
C SER A 532 11.05 -18.60 37.89
N LEU A 533 11.71 -18.05 36.87
CA LEU A 533 13.16 -17.82 36.83
C LEU A 533 13.45 -16.36 37.17
N ILE A 534 14.09 -16.14 38.31
CA ILE A 534 14.64 -14.82 38.69
C ILE A 534 16.15 -14.88 38.48
N GLY A 535 16.67 -14.07 37.56
CA GLY A 535 18.08 -14.11 37.17
C GLY A 535 19.02 -13.70 38.30
N ARG A 536 18.60 -12.72 39.12
CA ARG A 536 19.34 -12.17 40.26
C ARG A 536 18.39 -11.83 41.41
N SER A 537 18.57 -12.46 42.58
CA SER A 537 17.67 -12.28 43.75
C SER A 537 17.98 -11.07 44.63
N GLU A 538 18.92 -10.21 44.26
CA GLU A 538 19.34 -9.08 45.08
C GLU A 538 18.20 -8.08 45.32
N GLY A 539 17.98 -7.70 46.59
CA GLY A 539 16.84 -6.87 47.02
C GLY A 539 15.50 -7.60 47.16
N THR A 540 15.38 -8.86 46.72
CA THR A 540 14.09 -9.59 46.71
C THR A 540 13.75 -10.35 47.98
N GLY A 541 14.74 -10.62 48.84
CA GLY A 541 14.62 -11.52 49.98
C GLY A 541 14.58 -13.02 49.64
N LEU A 542 14.62 -13.41 48.35
CA LEU A 542 14.60 -14.80 47.93
C LEU A 542 15.97 -15.49 48.06
N THR A 543 15.98 -16.66 48.69
CA THR A 543 17.15 -17.54 48.79
C THR A 543 17.55 -18.07 47.40
N PRO A 544 18.82 -17.91 46.97
CA PRO A 544 19.31 -18.48 45.72
C PRO A 544 19.19 -20.01 45.66
N SER A 545 18.75 -20.53 44.52
CA SER A 545 18.65 -21.95 44.23
C SER A 545 18.73 -22.19 42.71
N ALA A 546 19.77 -22.91 42.27
CA ALA A 546 19.95 -23.31 40.87
C ALA A 546 19.13 -24.57 40.48
N VAL A 547 18.46 -25.19 41.46
CA VAL A 547 17.45 -26.25 41.28
C VAL A 547 16.07 -25.73 41.73
N PRO A 548 14.94 -26.28 41.26
CA PRO A 548 13.62 -25.80 41.65
C PRO A 548 13.43 -25.85 43.17
N ASN A 549 13.04 -24.72 43.77
CA ASN A 549 12.69 -24.68 45.18
C ASN A 549 11.28 -25.27 45.43
N THR A 550 10.80 -25.26 46.69
CA THR A 550 9.47 -25.81 47.06
C THR A 550 8.30 -25.22 46.28
N ASN A 551 8.47 -24.03 45.72
CA ASN A 551 7.47 -23.30 44.93
C ASN A 551 7.77 -23.38 43.41
N GLY A 552 8.67 -24.28 42.99
CA GLY A 552 9.08 -24.49 41.60
C GLY A 552 10.06 -23.45 41.03
N ASN A 553 10.47 -22.44 41.78
CA ASN A 553 11.27 -21.34 41.24
C ASN A 553 12.74 -21.68 41.08
N LEU A 554 13.38 -21.05 40.09
CA LEU A 554 14.83 -20.99 39.91
C LEU A 554 15.34 -19.59 40.22
N ILE A 555 16.21 -19.46 41.21
CA ILE A 555 16.60 -18.17 41.80
C ILE A 555 18.12 -18.00 41.71
N GLY A 556 18.59 -17.08 40.88
CA GLY A 556 20.02 -16.76 40.75
C GLY A 556 20.54 -15.90 41.90
N GLY A 557 21.85 -16.00 42.14
CA GLY A 557 22.52 -15.37 43.27
C GLY A 557 22.65 -13.85 43.18
N THR A 558 23.09 -13.25 44.28
CA THR A 558 23.21 -11.80 44.46
C THR A 558 24.41 -11.16 43.76
N THR A 559 25.27 -11.91 43.05
CA THR A 559 26.34 -11.33 42.20
C THR A 559 26.20 -11.74 40.74
N ALA A 560 26.70 -10.92 39.79
CA ALA A 560 26.60 -11.21 38.36
C ALA A 560 27.23 -12.56 37.96
N ALA A 561 28.31 -12.98 38.63
CA ALA A 561 28.94 -14.28 38.44
C ALA A 561 28.10 -15.47 38.96
N THR A 562 27.08 -15.20 39.79
CA THR A 562 26.14 -16.19 40.35
C THR A 562 24.72 -16.08 39.76
N ALA A 563 24.52 -15.21 38.77
CA ALA A 563 23.22 -15.01 38.14
C ALA A 563 22.82 -16.23 37.29
N LEU A 564 21.52 -16.56 37.27
CA LEU A 564 20.99 -17.60 36.38
C LEU A 564 20.76 -17.03 34.98
N ASN A 565 21.47 -17.57 34.00
CA ASN A 565 21.26 -17.24 32.59
C ASN A 565 20.06 -18.04 32.02
N PRO A 566 18.98 -17.38 31.59
CA PRO A 566 17.80 -18.05 31.00
C PRO A 566 18.04 -18.62 29.59
N LYS A 567 19.23 -18.41 29.00
CA LYS A 567 19.60 -18.81 27.63
C LYS A 567 18.54 -18.41 26.60
N LEU A 568 18.33 -17.10 26.48
CA LEU A 568 17.39 -16.49 25.54
C LEU A 568 18.09 -16.16 24.21
N GLY A 569 17.41 -16.42 23.10
CA GLY A 569 17.77 -15.89 21.77
C GLY A 569 17.51 -14.37 21.66
N PRO A 570 17.82 -13.75 20.51
CA PRO A 570 17.52 -12.35 20.25
C PRO A 570 16.00 -12.09 20.26
N LEU A 571 15.62 -10.83 20.51
CA LEU A 571 14.25 -10.37 20.34
C LEU A 571 13.94 -10.30 18.83
N GLN A 572 13.01 -11.13 18.37
CA GLN A 572 12.65 -11.20 16.95
C GLN A 572 11.27 -11.84 16.75
N ILE A 573 10.76 -11.81 15.51
CA ILE A 573 9.57 -12.57 15.11
C ILE A 573 9.88 -14.07 15.11
N ASN A 574 9.61 -14.73 16.23
CA ASN A 574 9.80 -16.19 16.38
C ASN A 574 8.62 -17.02 15.84
N GLY A 575 7.95 -16.50 14.82
CA GLY A 575 6.90 -17.15 14.04
C GLY A 575 5.45 -16.76 14.39
N GLY A 576 5.24 -15.99 15.47
CA GLY A 576 3.95 -15.39 15.84
C GLY A 576 3.80 -13.93 15.42
N LEU A 577 2.71 -13.29 15.84
CA LEU A 577 2.39 -11.89 15.49
C LEU A 577 3.27 -10.85 16.20
N THR A 578 3.77 -11.15 17.41
CA THR A 578 4.58 -10.22 18.22
C THR A 578 5.99 -10.79 18.48
N MET A 579 6.97 -9.92 18.70
CA MET A 579 8.37 -10.34 18.88
C MET A 579 8.61 -10.94 20.26
N THR A 580 9.30 -12.08 20.32
CA THR A 580 9.63 -12.76 21.57
C THR A 580 11.13 -13.00 21.68
N HIS A 581 11.60 -13.32 22.90
CA HIS A 581 12.83 -14.06 23.06
C HIS A 581 12.53 -15.56 23.06
N ALA A 582 13.05 -16.30 22.08
CA ALA A 582 12.95 -17.75 22.07
C ALA A 582 13.91 -18.37 23.11
N LEU A 583 13.47 -19.44 23.78
CA LEU A 583 14.34 -20.27 24.60
C LEU A 583 15.35 -21.02 23.72
N GLN A 584 16.60 -21.12 24.18
CA GLN A 584 17.64 -21.93 23.53
C GLN A 584 17.69 -23.33 24.14
N SER A 585 18.19 -24.29 23.35
CA SER A 585 18.41 -25.68 23.78
C SER A 585 19.18 -25.77 25.11
N GLY A 586 18.64 -26.52 26.07
CA GLY A 586 19.19 -26.63 27.41
C GLY A 586 19.07 -25.36 28.27
N SER A 587 18.12 -24.48 27.98
CA SER A 587 17.71 -23.40 28.89
C SER A 587 17.19 -24.00 30.21
N PRO A 588 17.52 -23.40 31.37
CA PRO A 588 16.94 -23.80 32.67
C PRO A 588 15.43 -23.52 32.78
N ALA A 589 14.80 -22.84 31.82
CA ALA A 589 13.37 -22.53 31.84
C ALA A 589 12.47 -23.57 31.14
N ILE A 590 13.07 -24.55 30.44
CA ILE A 590 12.37 -25.60 29.69
C ILE A 590 11.78 -26.64 30.66
N ASP A 591 10.50 -26.97 30.52
CA ASP A 591 9.74 -27.91 31.35
C ASP A 591 9.83 -27.62 32.87
N ARG A 592 9.74 -26.33 33.24
CA ARG A 592 9.81 -25.86 34.65
C ARG A 592 8.66 -24.98 35.11
N GLY A 593 7.72 -24.64 34.23
CA GLY A 593 6.47 -23.98 34.62
C GLY A 593 5.47 -24.94 35.29
N SER A 594 4.29 -24.42 35.63
CA SER A 594 3.16 -25.18 36.15
C SER A 594 1.94 -25.08 35.23
N LEU A 595 1.44 -26.24 34.80
CA LEU A 595 0.17 -26.39 34.06
C LEU A 595 -0.99 -25.69 34.79
N ALA A 596 -1.06 -25.83 36.12
CA ALA A 596 -2.14 -25.25 36.93
C ALA A 596 -2.07 -23.71 37.08
N LEU A 597 -0.94 -23.10 36.67
CA LEU A 597 -0.78 -21.64 36.60
C LEU A 597 -0.74 -21.12 35.15
N ALA A 598 -0.91 -21.98 34.15
CA ALA A 598 -0.92 -21.61 32.74
C ALA A 598 -2.30 -21.07 32.31
N VAL A 599 -2.71 -19.95 32.90
CA VAL A 599 -4.02 -19.31 32.70
C VAL A 599 -3.91 -17.90 32.12
N ASP A 600 -4.98 -17.41 31.48
CA ASP A 600 -5.03 -16.00 31.07
C ASP A 600 -5.43 -15.11 32.26
N GLU A 601 -4.43 -14.57 32.96
CA GLU A 601 -4.64 -13.69 34.13
C GLU A 601 -5.36 -12.37 33.79
N THR A 602 -5.53 -12.00 32.51
CA THR A 602 -6.30 -10.81 32.12
C THR A 602 -7.82 -11.04 32.07
N ALA A 603 -8.26 -12.30 32.07
CA ALA A 603 -9.66 -12.69 32.10
C ALA A 603 -10.16 -12.96 33.54
N VAL A 604 -11.44 -12.76 33.79
CA VAL A 604 -12.03 -12.85 35.15
C VAL A 604 -12.13 -14.30 35.63
N ASP A 605 -12.42 -15.22 34.71
CA ASP A 605 -12.56 -16.67 34.90
C ASP A 605 -11.23 -17.43 34.81
N LYS A 606 -10.15 -16.77 34.37
CA LYS A 606 -8.78 -17.32 34.24
C LYS A 606 -8.74 -18.66 33.47
N PRO A 607 -9.18 -18.70 32.21
CA PRO A 607 -9.19 -19.91 31.40
C PRO A 607 -7.76 -20.39 31.11
N ALA A 608 -7.60 -21.70 30.94
CA ALA A 608 -6.32 -22.31 30.61
C ALA A 608 -5.82 -21.87 29.22
N LEU A 609 -4.51 -21.63 29.12
CA LEU A 609 -3.86 -21.15 27.90
C LEU A 609 -3.65 -22.29 26.90
N THR A 610 -4.30 -22.20 25.74
CA THR A 610 -4.07 -23.10 24.60
C THR A 610 -2.73 -22.80 23.90
N ASN A 611 -2.33 -21.54 23.87
CA ASN A 611 -1.24 -21.00 23.06
C ASN A 611 -0.32 -20.09 23.86
N ASP A 612 0.95 -19.98 23.47
CA ASP A 612 1.89 -19.01 24.05
C ASP A 612 1.73 -17.59 23.45
N GLN A 613 2.64 -16.65 23.76
CA GLN A 613 2.60 -15.28 23.22
C GLN A 613 2.41 -15.23 21.68
N ARG A 614 2.98 -16.19 20.95
CA ARG A 614 2.98 -16.23 19.48
C ARG A 614 1.60 -16.55 18.88
N GLY A 615 0.72 -17.18 19.66
CA GLY A 615 -0.66 -17.50 19.28
C GLY A 615 -0.82 -18.60 18.22
N GLY A 616 -2.07 -18.85 17.83
CA GLY A 616 -2.42 -19.69 16.67
C GLY A 616 -1.96 -21.15 16.76
N ARG A 617 -0.80 -21.45 16.14
CA ARG A 617 -0.22 -22.81 16.09
C ARG A 617 0.83 -23.09 17.17
N PHE A 618 1.29 -22.08 17.89
CA PHE A 618 2.26 -22.24 18.97
C PHE A 618 1.49 -22.53 20.23
N MET A 619 1.54 -23.78 20.69
CA MET A 619 0.81 -24.21 21.88
C MET A 619 1.44 -23.60 23.15
N ARG A 620 0.80 -23.80 24.31
CA ARG A 620 1.44 -23.52 25.62
C ARG A 620 1.68 -24.80 26.44
N ILE A 621 1.27 -25.94 25.91
CA ILE A 621 1.44 -27.27 26.49
C ILE A 621 1.97 -28.19 25.39
N LEU A 622 3.26 -28.06 25.08
CA LEU A 622 4.01 -28.92 24.17
C LEU A 622 5.37 -29.23 24.80
N ASP A 623 5.67 -30.52 24.92
CA ASP A 623 6.99 -31.04 25.24
C ASP A 623 7.94 -30.72 24.08
N GLY A 624 8.69 -29.62 24.22
CA GLY A 624 9.47 -29.03 23.13
C GLY A 624 10.78 -29.75 22.83
N ASP A 625 11.38 -30.44 23.81
CA ASP A 625 12.67 -31.12 23.65
C ASP A 625 12.57 -32.67 23.65
N HIS A 626 11.42 -33.20 24.08
CA HIS A 626 11.08 -34.62 24.18
C HIS A 626 11.94 -35.38 25.22
N VAL A 627 12.33 -34.71 26.32
CA VAL A 627 13.20 -35.25 27.39
C VAL A 627 12.47 -35.31 28.74
N GLY A 628 11.48 -36.20 28.84
CA GLY A 628 10.78 -36.44 30.11
C GLY A 628 9.91 -37.68 30.14
N THR A 629 9.27 -37.91 31.29
CA THR A 629 8.08 -38.78 31.40
C THR A 629 6.83 -37.91 31.20
N PRO A 630 5.92 -38.23 30.26
CA PRO A 630 4.68 -37.48 30.05
C PRO A 630 3.83 -37.35 31.32
N PRO A 631 2.98 -36.31 31.44
CA PRO A 631 2.58 -35.35 30.41
C PRO A 631 3.57 -34.20 30.18
N ALA A 632 3.43 -33.51 29.04
CA ALA A 632 4.12 -32.26 28.74
C ALA A 632 3.86 -31.19 29.81
N ILE A 633 4.86 -30.37 30.13
CA ILE A 633 4.80 -29.27 31.09
C ILE A 633 4.86 -27.94 30.31
N VAL A 634 4.46 -26.82 30.93
CA VAL A 634 4.66 -25.49 30.30
C VAL A 634 6.06 -24.96 30.62
N ASP A 635 6.65 -24.21 29.71
CA ASP A 635 7.89 -23.48 29.99
C ASP A 635 7.65 -22.26 30.89
N MET A 636 8.73 -21.79 31.51
CA MET A 636 8.77 -20.45 32.12
C MET A 636 9.08 -19.41 31.05
N GLY A 637 8.36 -18.28 31.04
CA GLY A 637 8.54 -17.18 30.07
C GLY A 637 7.37 -17.01 29.09
N ALA A 638 7.51 -16.07 28.16
CA ALA A 638 6.48 -15.70 27.18
C ALA A 638 6.32 -16.67 26.01
N ALA A 639 7.42 -17.32 25.60
CA ALA A 639 7.45 -18.28 24.50
C ALA A 639 7.94 -19.64 24.98
N GLU A 640 7.29 -20.69 24.47
CA GLU A 640 7.60 -22.10 24.69
C GLU A 640 8.68 -22.60 23.71
N PHE A 641 9.53 -23.52 24.16
CA PHE A 641 10.53 -24.20 23.37
C PHE A 641 9.90 -25.23 22.42
N ALA A 642 10.52 -25.42 21.25
CA ALA A 642 9.98 -26.28 20.19
C ALA A 642 11.09 -27.07 19.45
N GLY A 643 12.19 -27.38 20.14
CA GLY A 643 13.26 -28.23 19.62
C GLY A 643 14.13 -27.56 18.56
N ILE A 644 14.35 -28.26 17.44
CA ILE A 644 15.08 -27.71 16.28
C ILE A 644 14.09 -27.07 15.31
N ARG A 645 14.15 -25.74 15.21
CA ARG A 645 13.39 -24.91 14.29
C ARG A 645 14.24 -24.55 13.06
N LEU A 646 13.67 -24.73 11.88
CA LEU A 646 14.13 -24.18 10.62
C LEU A 646 13.94 -22.64 10.65
N ILE A 647 15.06 -21.93 10.49
CA ILE A 647 15.15 -20.46 10.40
C ILE A 647 14.97 -20.03 8.94
N PHE A 648 15.57 -20.77 8.00
CA PHE A 648 15.47 -20.53 6.56
C PHE A 648 15.49 -21.88 5.80
N PRO A 649 14.85 -22.03 4.63
CA PRO A 649 13.88 -21.11 4.04
C PRO A 649 12.72 -20.83 5.00
N ALA A 650 12.18 -19.62 4.92
CA ALA A 650 10.85 -19.33 5.42
C ALA A 650 9.81 -20.22 4.69
N PRO A 651 8.52 -20.22 5.06
CA PRO A 651 7.52 -21.04 4.37
C PRO A 651 7.55 -20.87 2.84
N ASN A 652 7.93 -19.70 2.32
CA ASN A 652 8.20 -19.47 0.91
C ASN A 652 9.70 -19.21 0.68
N ALA A 653 10.33 -19.94 -0.24
CA ALA A 653 11.68 -19.70 -0.74
C ALA A 653 11.64 -19.36 -2.24
N PHE A 654 12.31 -18.29 -2.66
CA PHE A 654 12.27 -17.84 -4.06
C PHE A 654 13.40 -18.41 -4.94
N THR A 655 13.88 -19.61 -4.61
CA THR A 655 14.98 -20.31 -5.32
C THR A 655 14.73 -21.81 -5.38
N LEU A 656 15.20 -22.45 -6.47
CA LEU A 656 15.22 -23.91 -6.61
C LEU A 656 16.34 -24.60 -5.82
N LYS A 657 17.30 -23.82 -5.30
CA LYS A 657 18.45 -24.28 -4.52
C LYS A 657 18.50 -23.54 -3.17
N PRO A 658 17.51 -23.76 -2.28
CA PRO A 658 17.46 -23.13 -0.96
C PRO A 658 18.60 -23.61 -0.07
N THR A 659 19.05 -22.76 0.84
CA THR A 659 19.83 -23.22 2.01
C THR A 659 18.85 -23.48 3.15
N PHE A 660 18.80 -24.70 3.65
CA PHE A 660 18.12 -25.02 4.90
C PHE A 660 19.04 -24.61 6.05
N THR A 661 18.53 -23.88 7.03
CA THR A 661 19.29 -23.32 8.17
C THR A 661 18.42 -23.44 9.41
N TRP A 662 18.97 -23.87 10.55
CA TRP A 662 18.24 -24.06 11.81
C TRP A 662 19.01 -23.49 13.00
N ASN A 663 18.37 -23.43 14.18
CA ASN A 663 19.06 -23.09 15.42
C ASN A 663 20.03 -24.19 15.85
N ALA A 664 21.14 -23.82 16.49
CA ALA A 664 22.00 -24.78 17.15
C ALA A 664 21.27 -25.54 18.27
N PHE A 665 21.65 -26.79 18.47
CA PHE A 665 21.20 -27.65 19.56
C PHE A 665 22.42 -28.03 20.40
N ALA A 666 22.32 -27.94 21.74
CA ALA A 666 23.46 -28.12 22.63
C ALA A 666 23.97 -29.58 22.60
N GLY A 667 25.29 -29.76 22.53
CA GLY A 667 25.93 -31.09 22.51
C GLY A 667 25.84 -31.86 21.17
N ALA A 668 25.12 -31.35 20.17
CA ALA A 668 25.09 -31.96 18.84
C ALA A 668 26.44 -31.80 18.14
N VAL A 669 27.06 -32.92 17.73
CA VAL A 669 28.32 -32.91 16.94
C VAL A 669 28.06 -32.86 15.43
N LYS A 670 26.84 -33.22 15.03
CA LYS A 670 26.31 -33.09 13.66
C LYS A 670 24.78 -33.13 13.69
N TYR A 671 24.15 -32.84 12.57
CA TYR A 671 22.72 -32.91 12.35
C TYR A 671 22.42 -33.83 11.17
N GLN A 672 21.29 -34.54 11.25
CA GLN A 672 20.72 -35.24 10.11
C GLN A 672 19.50 -34.48 9.60
N VAL A 673 19.39 -34.33 8.29
CA VAL A 673 18.29 -33.64 7.60
C VAL A 673 17.60 -34.66 6.69
N GLN A 674 16.27 -34.78 6.80
CA GLN A 674 15.42 -35.54 5.89
C GLN A 674 14.47 -34.57 5.18
N ILE A 675 14.30 -34.72 3.87
CA ILE A 675 13.37 -33.92 3.06
C ILE A 675 12.50 -34.85 2.21
N ASN A 676 11.18 -34.69 2.28
CA ASN A 676 10.22 -35.28 1.35
C ASN A 676 9.77 -34.22 0.34
N ASN A 677 9.60 -34.58 -0.93
CA ASN A 677 8.92 -33.74 -1.93
C ASN A 677 7.43 -34.09 -1.90
N VAL A 678 6.61 -33.17 -1.39
CA VAL A 678 5.18 -33.39 -1.17
C VAL A 678 4.38 -33.13 -2.45
N THR A 679 4.84 -32.23 -3.33
CA THR A 679 4.23 -32.01 -4.66
C THR A 679 4.33 -33.24 -5.56
N THR A 680 5.39 -34.05 -5.45
CA THR A 680 5.56 -35.30 -6.22
C THR A 680 5.29 -36.58 -5.40
N GLY A 681 4.96 -36.47 -4.11
CA GLY A 681 4.76 -37.61 -3.21
C GLY A 681 6.03 -38.42 -2.85
N VAL A 682 7.23 -37.93 -3.19
CA VAL A 682 8.48 -38.67 -2.98
C VAL A 682 8.97 -38.49 -1.54
N ALA A 683 8.79 -39.52 -0.72
CA ALA A 683 9.42 -39.62 0.60
C ALA A 683 10.95 -39.76 0.48
N ARG A 684 11.71 -39.18 1.42
CA ARG A 684 13.19 -39.14 1.43
C ARG A 684 13.81 -38.65 0.11
N PHE A 685 13.15 -37.70 -0.54
CA PHE A 685 13.63 -37.01 -1.73
C PHE A 685 15.07 -36.47 -1.59
N ARG A 686 15.46 -35.99 -0.40
CA ARG A 686 16.86 -35.80 -0.02
C ARG A 686 17.11 -36.18 1.43
N GLU A 687 18.28 -36.73 1.71
CA GLU A 687 18.82 -36.92 3.06
C GLU A 687 20.25 -36.39 3.11
N ALA A 688 20.66 -35.84 4.25
CA ALA A 688 22.00 -35.29 4.46
C ALA A 688 22.44 -35.41 5.92
N THR A 689 23.76 -35.41 6.14
CA THR A 689 24.39 -35.22 7.46
C THR A 689 25.38 -34.08 7.37
N VAL A 690 25.31 -33.11 8.29
CA VAL A 690 26.14 -31.89 8.28
C VAL A 690 26.62 -31.56 9.70
N THR A 691 27.81 -30.96 9.83
CA THR A 691 28.37 -30.53 11.13
C THR A 691 27.92 -29.12 11.54
N GLY A 692 27.66 -28.24 10.57
CA GLY A 692 27.06 -26.92 10.80
C GLY A 692 25.54 -26.96 10.94
N THR A 693 24.94 -25.83 11.29
CA THR A 693 23.48 -25.66 11.40
C THR A 693 22.80 -25.27 10.08
N SER A 694 23.37 -25.71 8.96
CA SER A 694 22.84 -25.45 7.62
C SER A 694 23.19 -26.54 6.60
N TYR A 695 22.35 -26.65 5.57
CA TYR A 695 22.45 -27.58 4.46
C TYR A 695 21.90 -26.94 3.18
N THR A 696 22.76 -26.73 2.18
CA THR A 696 22.35 -26.40 0.81
C THR A 696 22.39 -27.67 -0.04
N PRO A 697 21.29 -28.07 -0.70
CA PRO A 697 21.31 -29.18 -1.66
C PRO A 697 22.29 -28.93 -2.79
N SER A 698 23.04 -29.95 -3.21
CA SER A 698 24.00 -29.84 -4.32
C SER A 698 23.33 -29.47 -5.65
N GLN A 699 22.13 -30.02 -5.88
CA GLN A 699 21.31 -29.82 -7.08
C GLN A 699 19.94 -29.21 -6.76
N GLU A 700 19.41 -28.44 -7.70
CA GLU A 700 18.05 -27.88 -7.66
C GLU A 700 16.97 -28.92 -7.35
N MET A 701 15.99 -28.54 -6.54
CA MET A 701 14.93 -29.43 -6.04
C MET A 701 13.71 -29.50 -6.96
N ALA A 702 13.37 -28.42 -7.67
CA ALA A 702 12.12 -28.13 -8.42
C ALA A 702 11.08 -27.29 -7.62
N LEU A 703 10.23 -26.55 -8.34
CA LEU A 703 9.07 -25.82 -7.83
C LEU A 703 8.13 -26.77 -7.07
N GLY A 704 7.65 -26.36 -5.90
CA GLY A 704 6.65 -27.11 -5.14
C GLY A 704 6.84 -27.14 -3.62
N GLU A 705 6.05 -27.98 -2.97
CA GLU A 705 5.96 -28.18 -1.52
C GLU A 705 6.89 -29.30 -1.03
N TYR A 706 7.59 -29.06 0.07
CA TYR A 706 8.51 -29.98 0.72
C TYR A 706 8.27 -30.05 2.21
N ASN A 707 8.38 -31.24 2.81
CA ASN A 707 8.40 -31.42 4.26
C ASN A 707 9.82 -31.77 4.70
N VAL A 708 10.31 -31.05 5.71
CA VAL A 708 11.67 -31.11 6.23
C VAL A 708 11.64 -31.54 7.69
N TRP A 709 12.56 -32.43 8.06
CA TRP A 709 12.86 -32.80 9.44
C TRP A 709 14.36 -32.65 9.69
N ILE A 710 14.73 -32.16 10.86
CA ILE A 710 16.12 -32.10 11.32
C ILE A 710 16.22 -32.78 12.68
N ARG A 711 17.25 -33.59 12.91
CA ARG A 711 17.59 -34.10 14.25
C ARG A 711 19.04 -33.80 14.63
N PRO A 712 19.35 -33.54 15.90
CA PRO A 712 20.72 -33.54 16.37
C PRO A 712 21.26 -34.97 16.41
N VAL A 713 22.59 -35.11 16.31
CA VAL A 713 23.31 -36.34 16.62
C VAL A 713 24.45 -35.95 17.56
N PHE A 714 24.52 -36.66 18.69
CA PHE A 714 25.44 -36.36 19.79
C PHE A 714 26.76 -37.13 19.65
N ALA A 715 27.69 -36.90 20.57
CA ALA A 715 28.93 -37.67 20.63
C ALA A 715 28.62 -39.18 20.79
N GLY A 716 29.43 -40.04 20.16
CA GLY A 716 29.17 -41.49 20.10
C GLY A 716 28.08 -41.89 19.09
N ASP A 717 27.72 -41.01 18.15
CA ASP A 717 26.73 -41.25 17.09
C ASP A 717 25.30 -41.55 17.56
N VAL A 718 24.97 -41.19 18.80
CA VAL A 718 23.61 -41.27 19.35
C VAL A 718 22.71 -40.24 18.66
N PRO A 719 21.66 -40.63 17.91
CA PRO A 719 20.74 -39.69 17.31
C PRO A 719 19.72 -39.19 18.34
N GLY A 720 19.41 -37.89 18.31
CA GLY A 720 18.23 -37.35 18.98
C GLY A 720 16.94 -37.62 18.23
N ASN A 721 15.84 -37.12 18.78
CA ASN A 721 14.54 -37.12 18.12
C ASN A 721 14.53 -36.19 16.89
N TRP A 722 13.69 -36.52 15.90
CA TRP A 722 13.40 -35.62 14.79
C TRP A 722 12.59 -34.42 15.28
N SER A 723 12.86 -33.24 14.71
CA SER A 723 11.99 -32.07 14.84
C SER A 723 10.55 -32.41 14.45
N SER A 724 9.62 -31.55 14.86
CA SER A 724 8.32 -31.48 14.19
C SER A 724 8.49 -31.28 12.67
N THR A 725 7.49 -31.72 11.90
CA THR A 725 7.47 -31.59 10.44
C THR A 725 7.41 -30.12 10.04
N GLN A 726 8.36 -29.65 9.24
CA GLN A 726 8.44 -28.25 8.81
C GLN A 726 8.27 -28.15 7.29
N THR A 727 7.19 -27.49 6.86
CA THR A 727 6.83 -27.37 5.44
C THR A 727 7.47 -26.12 4.82
N ALA A 728 8.05 -26.29 3.62
CA ALA A 728 8.65 -25.22 2.82
C ALA A 728 8.20 -25.33 1.35
N PHE A 729 7.76 -24.21 0.78
CA PHE A 729 7.38 -24.06 -0.60
C PHE A 729 8.51 -23.38 -1.38
N LEU A 730 9.00 -24.01 -2.44
CA LEU A 730 9.95 -23.40 -3.38
C LEU A 730 9.15 -22.76 -4.51
N LEU A 731 9.11 -21.42 -4.52
CA LEU A 731 8.24 -20.57 -5.35
C LEU A 731 9.03 -19.49 -6.16
N PRO A 732 10.16 -19.83 -6.83
CA PRO A 732 10.91 -18.88 -7.66
C PRO A 732 10.07 -18.28 -8.80
N ALA A 733 10.52 -17.13 -9.28
CA ALA A 733 9.98 -16.48 -10.47
C ALA A 733 10.44 -17.14 -11.77
N VAL A 734 9.68 -16.93 -12.85
CA VAL A 734 10.04 -17.31 -14.22
C VAL A 734 10.87 -16.18 -14.87
N THR A 735 11.80 -16.53 -15.76
CA THR A 735 12.68 -15.60 -16.48
C THR A 735 12.33 -15.58 -17.97
N TRP A 736 12.11 -14.39 -18.52
CA TRP A 736 11.89 -14.17 -19.95
C TRP A 736 13.17 -14.42 -20.76
N THR A 737 13.02 -14.91 -21.98
CA THR A 737 14.13 -15.22 -22.90
C THR A 737 13.88 -14.58 -24.28
N ASN A 738 14.95 -14.13 -24.94
CA ASN A 738 14.99 -13.72 -26.35
C ASN A 738 13.85 -12.81 -26.87
N MET A 739 13.35 -11.88 -26.06
CA MET A 739 12.33 -10.92 -26.46
C MET A 739 12.93 -9.54 -26.81
N PRO A 740 12.76 -9.05 -28.05
CA PRO A 740 12.99 -7.64 -28.37
C PRO A 740 11.97 -6.71 -27.67
N ARG A 741 12.45 -5.59 -27.11
CA ARG A 741 11.58 -4.57 -26.48
C ARG A 741 10.73 -3.77 -27.48
N THR A 742 10.97 -3.93 -28.79
CA THR A 742 10.15 -3.36 -29.87
C THR A 742 9.70 -4.49 -30.78
N GLN A 743 8.39 -4.60 -30.99
CA GLN A 743 7.74 -5.67 -31.74
C GLN A 743 7.10 -5.09 -33.00
N LEU A 744 7.66 -5.42 -34.17
CA LEU A 744 7.19 -4.94 -35.49
C LEU A 744 5.97 -5.73 -36.03
N VAL A 745 5.43 -6.64 -35.22
CA VAL A 745 4.28 -7.50 -35.51
C VAL A 745 3.26 -7.41 -34.39
N SER A 746 1.98 -7.54 -34.74
CA SER A 746 0.85 -7.52 -33.81
C SER A 746 0.70 -8.78 -32.95
N LYS A 747 1.38 -9.88 -33.30
CA LYS A 747 1.34 -11.16 -32.57
C LYS A 747 2.75 -11.56 -32.12
N PRO A 748 3.33 -10.88 -31.11
CA PRO A 748 4.66 -11.21 -30.61
C PRO A 748 4.65 -12.57 -29.89
N THR A 749 5.57 -13.47 -30.28
CA THR A 749 5.77 -14.75 -29.61
C THR A 749 6.55 -14.54 -28.31
N LEU A 750 5.86 -14.54 -27.17
CA LEU A 750 6.49 -14.42 -25.85
C LEU A 750 7.24 -15.73 -25.53
N THR A 751 8.48 -15.67 -25.04
CA THR A 751 9.26 -16.87 -24.64
C THR A 751 9.94 -16.73 -23.29
N TRP A 752 10.08 -17.84 -22.57
CA TRP A 752 10.63 -17.91 -21.21
C TRP A 752 11.48 -19.17 -20.99
N ASN A 753 12.16 -19.24 -19.83
CA ASN A 753 12.92 -20.42 -19.41
C ASN A 753 12.01 -21.56 -18.93
N ASN A 754 12.43 -22.82 -19.10
CA ASN A 754 11.69 -23.94 -18.52
C ASN A 754 11.92 -23.99 -17.00
N LEU A 755 10.94 -23.57 -16.21
CA LEU A 755 11.03 -23.60 -14.75
C LEU A 755 10.81 -25.03 -14.23
N LYS A 756 11.89 -25.67 -13.77
CA LYS A 756 11.89 -27.03 -13.25
C LYS A 756 10.80 -27.23 -12.18
N GLY A 757 9.81 -28.08 -12.46
CA GLY A 757 8.68 -28.39 -11.57
C GLY A 757 7.37 -27.66 -11.89
N ALA A 758 7.40 -26.63 -12.76
CA ALA A 758 6.18 -26.05 -13.31
C ALA A 758 5.56 -27.03 -14.33
N VAL A 759 4.29 -27.40 -14.12
CA VAL A 759 3.51 -28.20 -15.09
C VAL A 759 2.68 -27.31 -16.03
N LYS A 760 2.37 -26.09 -15.58
CA LYS A 760 1.59 -25.08 -16.32
C LYS A 760 2.04 -23.68 -15.93
N TYR A 761 1.68 -22.67 -16.71
CA TYR A 761 2.07 -21.28 -16.49
C TYR A 761 0.85 -20.35 -16.54
N ASP A 762 0.69 -19.47 -15.55
CA ASP A 762 -0.30 -18.35 -15.57
C ASP A 762 0.40 -17.15 -16.20
N LEU A 763 -0.21 -16.61 -17.26
CA LEU A 763 0.35 -15.61 -18.15
C LEU A 763 -0.63 -14.43 -18.27
N TRP A 764 -0.13 -13.22 -18.02
CA TRP A 764 -0.90 -11.96 -17.99
C TRP A 764 -0.29 -10.96 -18.98
N GLY A 765 -1.13 -10.23 -19.72
CA GLY A 765 -0.71 -9.11 -20.58
C GLY A 765 -1.64 -7.90 -20.52
N ASP A 766 -1.06 -6.69 -20.46
CA ASP A 766 -1.74 -5.38 -20.40
C ASP A 766 -1.30 -4.48 -21.56
N ASN A 767 -2.12 -3.49 -21.95
CA ASN A 767 -1.72 -2.36 -22.78
C ASN A 767 -1.78 -1.07 -21.93
N PHE A 768 -0.66 -0.77 -21.27
CA PHE A 768 -0.53 0.37 -20.37
C PHE A 768 -0.78 1.71 -21.08
N SER A 769 -0.33 1.88 -22.32
CA SER A 769 -0.58 3.12 -23.09
C SER A 769 -2.06 3.36 -23.44
N ALA A 770 -2.88 2.31 -23.42
CA ALA A 770 -4.32 2.39 -23.65
C ALA A 770 -5.14 2.33 -22.35
N GLY A 771 -4.49 2.26 -21.18
CA GLY A 771 -5.17 2.08 -19.88
C GLY A 771 -5.79 0.69 -19.65
N ILE A 772 -5.47 -0.31 -20.48
CA ILE A 772 -6.10 -1.64 -20.42
C ILE A 772 -5.29 -2.57 -19.52
N THR A 773 -5.83 -2.87 -18.34
CA THR A 773 -5.19 -3.62 -17.23
C THR A 773 -5.44 -5.13 -17.24
N GLN A 774 -6.02 -5.67 -18.31
CA GLN A 774 -5.99 -7.10 -18.64
C GLN A 774 -6.38 -7.32 -20.12
N VAL A 775 -5.43 -7.15 -21.05
CA VAL A 775 -5.63 -7.46 -22.49
C VAL A 775 -5.82 -8.97 -22.69
N PHE A 776 -5.10 -9.78 -21.92
CA PHE A 776 -5.36 -11.21 -21.79
C PHE A 776 -4.85 -11.75 -20.45
N ARG A 777 -5.48 -12.84 -20.00
CA ARG A 777 -4.94 -13.71 -18.95
C ARG A 777 -5.33 -15.15 -19.22
N LEU A 778 -4.39 -16.08 -19.14
CA LEU A 778 -4.61 -17.50 -19.48
C LEU A 778 -3.60 -18.45 -18.85
N ILE A 779 -3.94 -19.74 -18.84
CA ILE A 779 -3.06 -20.82 -18.41
C ILE A 779 -2.48 -21.55 -19.63
N VAL A 780 -1.15 -21.49 -19.81
CA VAL A 780 -0.40 -22.26 -20.81
C VAL A 780 -0.06 -23.65 -20.25
N ASN A 781 0.06 -24.67 -21.11
CA ASN A 781 0.46 -26.06 -20.79
C ASN A 781 -0.50 -26.89 -19.90
N GLY A 782 -1.73 -26.44 -19.65
CA GLY A 782 -2.67 -27.05 -18.69
C GLY A 782 -3.18 -28.49 -18.92
N ALA A 783 -2.51 -29.32 -19.72
CA ALA A 783 -2.85 -30.74 -19.91
C ALA A 783 -1.60 -31.65 -20.00
N THR A 784 -0.76 -31.49 -21.03
CA THR A 784 0.41 -32.35 -21.29
C THR A 784 1.61 -31.62 -21.94
N GLY A 785 1.57 -30.29 -22.03
CA GLY A 785 2.56 -29.49 -22.77
C GLY A 785 3.78 -29.09 -21.95
N THR A 786 4.93 -28.92 -22.59
CA THR A 786 6.16 -28.36 -22.00
C THR A 786 6.65 -27.09 -22.73
N THR A 787 5.80 -26.46 -23.55
CA THR A 787 6.22 -25.31 -24.37
C THR A 787 6.50 -24.09 -23.50
N THR A 788 7.67 -23.48 -23.66
CA THR A 788 8.06 -22.25 -22.95
C THR A 788 7.94 -21.02 -23.84
N SER A 789 6.92 -21.04 -24.70
CA SER A 789 6.59 -19.97 -25.64
C SER A 789 5.09 -19.94 -25.91
N TRP A 790 4.54 -18.74 -26.09
CA TRP A 790 3.14 -18.54 -26.47
C TRP A 790 3.01 -17.30 -27.36
N THR A 791 2.13 -17.38 -28.36
CA THR A 791 1.82 -16.27 -29.27
C THR A 791 0.34 -15.91 -29.13
N PRO A 792 -0.02 -14.61 -29.03
CA PRO A 792 -1.41 -14.16 -29.05
C PRO A 792 -2.20 -14.75 -30.24
N PRO A 793 -3.38 -15.36 -30.03
CA PRO A 793 -4.21 -15.85 -31.12
C PRO A 793 -4.87 -14.67 -31.86
N THR A 794 -5.26 -13.64 -31.12
CA THR A 794 -5.73 -12.33 -31.60
C THR A 794 -4.56 -11.36 -31.73
N ASP A 795 -4.78 -10.29 -32.50
CA ASP A 795 -3.79 -9.22 -32.64
C ASP A 795 -3.74 -8.30 -31.42
N LEU A 796 -2.54 -7.98 -30.94
CA LEU A 796 -2.33 -6.92 -29.97
C LEU A 796 -2.37 -5.56 -30.66
N ALA A 797 -3.16 -4.63 -30.11
CA ALA A 797 -3.22 -3.24 -30.56
C ALA A 797 -1.88 -2.52 -30.35
N MET A 798 -1.54 -1.58 -31.23
CA MET A 798 -0.34 -0.76 -31.13
C MET A 798 -0.27 -0.02 -29.78
N GLY A 799 0.88 -0.09 -29.09
CA GLY A 799 1.05 0.46 -27.74
C GLY A 799 2.22 -0.11 -26.95
N LYS A 800 2.44 0.42 -25.75
CA LYS A 800 3.32 -0.15 -24.71
C LYS A 800 2.56 -1.24 -23.95
N HIS A 801 2.95 -2.50 -24.14
CA HIS A 801 2.40 -3.64 -23.42
C HIS A 801 3.29 -4.06 -22.25
N ARG A 802 2.65 -4.60 -21.21
CA ARG A 802 3.30 -5.20 -20.04
C ARG A 802 2.94 -6.68 -19.96
N PHE A 803 3.90 -7.51 -19.59
CA PHE A 803 3.71 -8.95 -19.49
C PHE A 803 4.29 -9.50 -18.18
N TRP A 804 3.56 -10.43 -17.56
CA TRP A 804 3.99 -11.21 -16.40
C TRP A 804 3.66 -12.68 -16.61
N ILE A 805 4.53 -13.57 -16.13
CA ILE A 805 4.33 -15.01 -16.17
C ILE A 805 4.79 -15.67 -14.86
N ARG A 806 4.07 -16.69 -14.39
CA ARG A 806 4.49 -17.53 -13.25
C ARG A 806 4.26 -19.00 -13.53
N GLY A 807 5.18 -19.84 -13.06
CA GLY A 807 5.01 -21.28 -13.09
C GLY A 807 4.06 -21.75 -11.99
N ILE A 808 3.34 -22.85 -12.26
CA ILE A 808 2.44 -23.51 -11.33
C ILE A 808 2.82 -24.99 -11.24
N ASP A 809 2.92 -25.51 -10.03
CA ASP A 809 3.33 -26.89 -9.76
C ASP A 809 2.21 -27.93 -10.01
N ALA A 810 2.54 -29.22 -9.84
CA ALA A 810 1.60 -30.32 -10.04
C ALA A 810 0.38 -30.31 -9.09
N LYS A 811 0.46 -29.66 -7.93
CA LYS A 811 -0.66 -29.48 -6.99
C LYS A 811 -1.52 -28.24 -7.30
N GLY A 812 -1.01 -27.31 -8.10
CA GLY A 812 -1.65 -26.02 -8.38
C GLY A 812 -1.06 -24.84 -7.61
N ASN A 813 0.03 -25.02 -6.86
CA ASN A 813 0.73 -23.95 -6.17
C ASN A 813 1.43 -23.03 -7.19
N ALA A 814 1.17 -21.73 -7.13
CA ALA A 814 1.75 -20.75 -8.05
C ALA A 814 3.03 -20.11 -7.47
N GLY A 815 4.09 -20.06 -8.27
CA GLY A 815 5.32 -19.33 -7.95
C GLY A 815 5.16 -17.81 -8.00
N ARG A 816 6.22 -17.06 -7.68
CA ARG A 816 6.25 -15.61 -7.92
C ARG A 816 6.03 -15.30 -9.41
N TRP A 817 5.38 -14.17 -9.68
CA TRP A 817 5.41 -13.55 -11.01
C TRP A 817 6.86 -13.26 -11.42
N SER A 818 7.13 -13.40 -12.71
CA SER A 818 8.33 -12.88 -13.36
C SER A 818 8.52 -11.39 -13.05
N ILE A 819 9.76 -10.91 -13.19
CA ILE A 819 9.99 -9.48 -13.40
C ILE A 819 9.11 -8.97 -14.55
N LEU A 820 8.66 -7.72 -14.45
CA LEU A 820 7.88 -7.05 -15.48
C LEU A 820 8.67 -7.04 -16.79
N TYR A 821 8.06 -7.57 -17.86
CA TYR A 821 8.57 -7.38 -19.22
C TYR A 821 7.70 -6.38 -19.98
N GLU A 822 8.30 -5.24 -20.37
CA GLU A 822 7.65 -4.23 -21.19
C GLU A 822 8.13 -4.31 -22.65
N ALA A 823 7.18 -4.31 -23.59
CA ALA A 823 7.48 -4.20 -25.02
C ALA A 823 6.54 -3.22 -25.74
N LEU A 824 7.11 -2.44 -26.65
CA LEU A 824 6.41 -1.56 -27.56
C LEU A 824 5.96 -2.37 -28.79
N VAL A 825 4.67 -2.68 -28.89
CA VAL A 825 4.05 -3.28 -30.09
C VAL A 825 3.73 -2.17 -31.06
N VAL A 826 4.39 -2.16 -32.22
CA VAL A 826 4.30 -1.12 -33.25
C VAL A 826 4.36 -1.77 -34.64
N THR A 827 3.31 -2.54 -34.96
CA THR A 827 3.13 -3.27 -36.21
C THR A 827 3.51 -2.42 -37.43
N GLN A 828 4.42 -2.93 -38.26
CA GLN A 828 4.89 -2.25 -39.46
C GLN A 828 3.74 -2.11 -40.49
N VAL A 829 3.65 -0.95 -41.15
CA VAL A 829 2.76 -0.77 -42.32
C VAL A 829 3.49 -1.19 -43.60
N LYS A 830 2.81 -2.02 -44.40
CA LYS A 830 3.28 -2.60 -45.64
C LYS A 830 2.33 -2.25 -46.80
N PRO A 831 2.77 -1.46 -47.78
CA PRO A 831 2.06 -1.20 -49.03
C PRO A 831 1.67 -2.48 -49.80
N THR A 832 0.39 -2.60 -50.20
CA THR A 832 -0.15 -3.73 -50.97
C THR A 832 -0.61 -3.36 -52.38
N GLY A 833 -1.32 -2.24 -52.56
CA GLY A 833 -1.74 -1.70 -53.87
C GLY A 833 -1.40 -0.20 -54.01
N PRO A 834 -1.34 0.39 -55.23
CA PRO A 834 -1.59 -0.21 -56.55
C PRO A 834 -0.41 -1.11 -57.01
N ALA A 835 -0.41 -1.52 -58.28
CA ALA A 835 0.77 -2.10 -58.93
C ALA A 835 1.94 -1.10 -58.98
N LEU A 836 3.15 -1.55 -59.32
CA LEU A 836 4.35 -0.68 -59.40
C LEU A 836 4.30 0.30 -60.60
N SER A 837 3.35 0.11 -61.52
CA SER A 837 3.07 1.02 -62.63
C SER A 837 1.60 0.92 -63.03
N THR A 838 0.95 2.05 -63.32
CA THR A 838 -0.48 2.11 -63.66
C THR A 838 -0.80 3.23 -64.65
N PHE A 839 -1.81 3.01 -65.49
CA PHE A 839 -2.42 4.04 -66.33
C PHE A 839 -3.44 4.93 -65.60
N ASP A 840 -3.94 4.49 -64.44
CA ASP A 840 -4.83 5.28 -63.60
C ASP A 840 -4.06 6.49 -63.03
N ALA A 841 -4.61 7.69 -63.19
CA ALA A 841 -4.05 8.92 -62.62
C ALA A 841 -4.51 9.14 -61.17
N THR A 842 -5.56 8.43 -60.74
CA THR A 842 -6.18 8.46 -59.41
C THR A 842 -6.08 7.09 -58.71
N PRO A 843 -4.92 6.39 -58.72
CA PRO A 843 -4.85 4.99 -58.30
C PRO A 843 -5.16 4.83 -56.80
N THR A 844 -5.83 3.74 -56.47
CA THR A 844 -6.15 3.42 -55.07
C THR A 844 -4.96 2.76 -54.38
N PHE A 845 -4.33 3.51 -53.48
CA PHE A 845 -3.28 3.05 -52.59
C PHE A 845 -3.88 2.22 -51.45
N THR A 846 -3.35 1.03 -51.20
CA THR A 846 -3.80 0.14 -50.10
C THR A 846 -2.61 -0.43 -49.35
N TRP A 847 -2.80 -0.72 -48.07
CA TRP A 847 -1.80 -1.33 -47.19
C TRP A 847 -2.47 -2.25 -46.16
N ASN A 848 -1.69 -3.05 -45.41
CA ASN A 848 -2.26 -3.85 -44.32
C ASN A 848 -2.86 -2.95 -43.23
N ALA A 849 -3.97 -3.37 -42.64
CA ALA A 849 -4.48 -2.74 -41.42
C ALA A 849 -3.47 -2.92 -40.28
N VAL A 850 -3.35 -1.89 -39.43
CA VAL A 850 -2.59 -1.93 -38.17
C VAL A 850 -3.57 -1.91 -37.00
N PRO A 851 -3.63 -2.99 -36.19
CA PRO A 851 -4.44 -3.05 -34.97
C PRO A 851 -4.11 -1.90 -34.02
N GLY A 852 -5.13 -1.16 -33.56
CA GLY A 852 -4.96 0.00 -32.67
C GLY A 852 -4.58 1.32 -33.37
N ALA A 853 -4.52 1.36 -34.70
CA ALA A 853 -4.41 2.62 -35.44
C ALA A 853 -5.73 3.41 -35.37
N ALA A 854 -5.66 4.69 -35.01
CA ALA A 854 -6.76 5.66 -35.15
C ALA A 854 -6.78 6.31 -36.54
N SER A 855 -5.60 6.47 -37.15
CA SER A 855 -5.43 6.97 -38.50
C SER A 855 -4.09 6.52 -39.10
N TYR A 856 -3.93 6.77 -40.39
CA TYR A 856 -2.70 6.57 -41.14
C TYR A 856 -2.24 7.90 -41.71
N GLN A 857 -0.95 8.19 -41.62
CA GLN A 857 -0.30 9.28 -42.35
C GLN A 857 0.26 8.76 -43.66
N PHE A 858 -0.35 9.15 -44.77
CA PHE A 858 0.02 8.80 -46.13
C PHE A 858 1.03 9.81 -46.70
N PHE A 859 2.09 9.30 -47.33
CA PHE A 859 3.16 10.09 -47.91
C PHE A 859 3.40 9.68 -49.37
N LEU A 860 3.45 10.66 -50.27
CA LEU A 860 3.73 10.47 -51.70
C LEU A 860 4.73 11.53 -52.16
N ARG A 861 5.90 11.11 -52.64
CA ARG A 861 6.95 11.98 -53.19
C ARG A 861 7.12 11.76 -54.69
N ASN A 862 7.13 12.82 -55.48
CA ASN A 862 7.56 12.77 -56.88
C ASN A 862 9.09 12.68 -56.92
N GLN A 863 9.65 11.70 -57.64
CA GLN A 863 11.09 11.46 -57.67
C GLN A 863 11.87 12.42 -58.57
N ALA A 864 11.23 13.02 -59.58
CA ALA A 864 11.89 13.95 -60.50
C ALA A 864 12.06 15.35 -59.90
N THR A 865 11.09 15.81 -59.10
CA THR A 865 11.18 17.08 -58.36
C THR A 865 11.72 16.93 -56.93
N ASN A 866 11.76 15.70 -56.41
CA ASN A 866 12.00 15.36 -54.99
C ASN A 866 11.00 16.03 -54.01
N THR A 867 9.88 16.57 -54.50
CA THR A 867 8.85 17.24 -53.68
C THR A 867 7.78 16.25 -53.20
N MET A 868 7.26 16.49 -51.99
CA MET A 868 6.08 15.80 -51.50
C MET A 868 4.84 16.31 -52.25
N VAL A 869 4.02 15.39 -52.75
CA VAL A 869 2.67 15.66 -53.29
C VAL A 869 1.62 15.45 -52.21
N PHE A 870 1.81 14.45 -51.35
CA PHE A 870 1.12 14.32 -50.07
C PHE A 870 2.17 14.15 -48.97
N ASP A 871 2.12 14.99 -47.94
CA ASP A 871 3.05 14.96 -46.81
C ASP A 871 2.26 14.73 -45.52
N GLY A 872 2.28 13.50 -45.01
CA GLY A 872 1.60 13.12 -43.77
C GLY A 872 0.06 13.20 -43.81
N LEU A 873 -0.56 13.09 -44.98
CA LEU A 873 -2.02 13.18 -45.15
C LEU A 873 -2.73 12.16 -44.24
N SER A 874 -3.59 12.65 -43.34
CA SER A 874 -4.32 11.80 -42.39
C SER A 874 -5.51 11.09 -43.08
N VAL A 875 -5.54 9.77 -43.01
CA VAL A 875 -6.56 8.90 -43.61
C VAL A 875 -7.08 7.91 -42.56
N ALA A 876 -8.40 7.75 -42.45
CA ALA A 876 -9.03 6.91 -41.42
C ALA A 876 -9.02 5.40 -41.76
N ALA A 877 -8.98 5.04 -43.05
CA ALA A 877 -8.96 3.66 -43.53
C ALA A 877 -7.55 3.25 -44.00
N ASN A 878 -7.32 1.94 -44.17
CA ASN A 878 -6.07 1.41 -44.74
C ASN A 878 -6.00 1.49 -46.29
N THR A 879 -6.65 2.52 -46.84
CA THR A 879 -6.78 2.78 -48.28
C THR A 879 -6.92 4.27 -48.54
N PHE A 880 -6.36 4.77 -49.64
CA PHE A 880 -6.46 6.15 -50.08
C PHE A 880 -6.54 6.23 -51.62
N THR A 881 -7.43 7.07 -52.13
CA THR A 881 -7.61 7.32 -53.56
C THR A 881 -7.55 8.84 -53.79
N PRO A 882 -6.64 9.35 -54.63
CA PRO A 882 -6.58 10.78 -54.95
C PRO A 882 -7.87 11.27 -55.61
N THR A 883 -8.33 12.47 -55.23
CA THR A 883 -9.51 13.12 -55.83
C THR A 883 -9.21 13.91 -57.10
N SER A 884 -7.95 13.95 -57.53
CA SER A 884 -7.50 14.58 -58.77
C SER A 884 -6.29 13.85 -59.34
N ASP A 885 -6.17 13.85 -60.67
CA ASP A 885 -5.07 13.23 -61.43
C ASP A 885 -3.68 13.57 -60.88
N LEU A 886 -2.92 12.53 -60.55
CA LEU A 886 -1.47 12.62 -60.35
C LEU A 886 -0.79 12.83 -61.71
N PRO A 887 0.18 13.76 -61.82
CA PRO A 887 0.99 13.91 -63.01
C PRO A 887 1.73 12.62 -63.40
N VAL A 888 1.89 12.40 -64.71
CA VAL A 888 2.70 11.29 -65.25
C VAL A 888 4.15 11.40 -64.77
N GLY A 889 4.67 10.35 -64.14
CA GLY A 889 6.02 10.36 -63.55
C GLY A 889 6.28 9.23 -62.57
N ASN A 890 7.49 9.22 -62.01
CA ASN A 890 7.94 8.27 -61.00
C ASN A 890 7.78 8.83 -59.59
N TYR A 891 7.31 7.99 -58.67
CA TYR A 891 6.95 8.32 -57.32
C TYR A 891 7.52 7.30 -56.33
N LYS A 892 7.81 7.75 -55.11
CA LYS A 892 8.03 6.88 -53.94
C LYS A 892 7.00 7.23 -52.87
N TRP A 893 6.34 6.23 -52.32
CA TRP A 893 5.26 6.40 -51.34
C TRP A 893 5.42 5.46 -50.17
N TRP A 894 4.86 5.85 -49.03
CA TRP A 894 4.89 5.08 -47.79
C TRP A 894 3.77 5.54 -46.86
N VAL A 895 3.54 4.77 -45.80
CA VAL A 895 2.49 5.06 -44.81
C VAL A 895 3.02 4.78 -43.40
N LEU A 896 2.59 5.60 -42.43
CA LEU A 896 2.76 5.35 -41.00
C LEU A 896 1.39 5.21 -40.34
N ALA A 897 1.19 4.22 -39.49
CA ALA A 897 0.01 4.17 -38.61
C ALA A 897 0.22 5.07 -37.38
N VAL A 898 -0.86 5.60 -36.81
CA VAL A 898 -0.85 6.46 -35.62
C VAL A 898 -1.88 5.93 -34.60
N SER A 899 -1.52 5.85 -33.32
CA SER A 899 -2.36 5.25 -32.27
C SER A 899 -3.57 6.10 -31.85
N SER A 900 -4.62 5.42 -31.34
CA SER A 900 -5.62 6.04 -30.46
C SER A 900 -5.10 6.24 -29.03
N ALA A 901 -4.29 5.30 -28.55
CA ALA A 901 -3.58 5.37 -27.28
C ALA A 901 -2.62 6.57 -27.24
N GLN A 902 -2.95 7.59 -26.44
CA GLN A 902 -2.33 8.93 -26.40
C GLN A 902 -2.26 9.61 -27.78
N ALA A 903 -3.21 10.50 -28.05
CA ALA A 903 -3.44 11.15 -29.35
C ALA A 903 -2.14 11.58 -30.06
N GLY A 904 -1.78 10.87 -31.14
CA GLY A 904 -0.65 11.21 -32.02
C GLY A 904 0.74 10.71 -31.58
N SER A 905 0.89 10.14 -30.38
CA SER A 905 2.21 9.89 -29.78
C SER A 905 2.91 8.61 -30.30
N ILE A 906 2.19 7.50 -30.48
CA ILE A 906 2.77 6.24 -30.93
C ILE A 906 2.53 6.03 -32.44
N ARG A 907 3.58 5.63 -33.16
CA ARG A 907 3.58 5.37 -34.60
C ARG A 907 4.02 3.94 -34.90
N SER A 908 3.68 3.42 -36.09
CA SER A 908 4.19 2.13 -36.58
C SER A 908 5.72 2.10 -36.61
N GLY A 909 6.32 0.92 -36.43
CA GLY A 909 7.76 0.70 -36.28
C GLY A 909 8.54 0.83 -37.59
N GLY A 910 8.50 2.02 -38.18
CA GLY A 910 9.02 2.32 -39.52
C GLY A 910 7.93 2.35 -40.58
N ALA A 911 8.35 2.76 -41.78
CA ALA A 911 7.54 2.80 -42.99
C ALA A 911 8.23 2.02 -44.10
N GLU A 912 7.54 1.07 -44.73
CA GLU A 912 8.03 0.41 -45.94
C GLU A 912 7.80 1.33 -47.14
N LEU A 913 8.88 1.70 -47.85
CA LEU A 913 8.81 2.62 -48.99
C LEU A 913 8.67 1.85 -50.30
N ARG A 914 7.64 2.17 -51.09
CA ARG A 914 7.33 1.53 -52.36
C ARG A 914 7.41 2.51 -53.53
N ASP A 915 7.91 2.04 -54.66
CA ASP A 915 7.97 2.80 -55.91
C ASP A 915 6.68 2.66 -56.72
N LEU A 916 6.34 3.68 -57.50
CA LEU A 916 5.15 3.74 -58.36
C LEU A 916 5.42 4.60 -59.59
N ASN A 917 5.05 4.13 -60.78
CA ASN A 917 4.91 4.96 -61.98
C ASN A 917 3.44 5.29 -62.26
N ILE A 918 3.14 6.57 -62.47
CA ILE A 918 1.89 7.05 -63.06
C ILE A 918 2.11 7.29 -64.55
N GLY A 919 1.22 6.78 -65.40
CA GLY A 919 1.33 6.86 -66.87
C GLY A 919 1.77 5.55 -67.54
N GLY A 920 1.75 4.44 -66.81
CA GLY A 920 1.86 3.08 -67.33
C GLY A 920 3.22 2.67 -67.87
N GLN A 921 4.32 3.36 -67.52
CA GLN A 921 5.67 3.00 -67.95
C GLN A 921 6.05 1.62 -67.38
N PRO A 922 6.30 0.59 -68.21
CA PRO A 922 6.59 -0.75 -67.71
C PRO A 922 8.06 -0.91 -67.33
N ALA A 923 8.34 -1.76 -66.34
CA ALA A 923 9.69 -2.10 -65.91
C ALA A 923 10.10 -3.50 -66.44
N ILE A 924 11.15 -3.55 -67.26
CA ILE A 924 11.73 -4.80 -67.79
C ILE A 924 12.48 -5.52 -66.66
N THR A 925 12.25 -6.83 -66.53
CA THR A 925 12.90 -7.72 -65.54
C THR A 925 13.85 -8.74 -66.16
N SER A 926 13.67 -9.07 -67.44
CA SER A 926 14.60 -9.85 -68.26
C SER A 926 14.56 -9.35 -69.70
N PRO A 927 15.70 -9.30 -70.43
CA PRO A 927 17.06 -9.43 -69.93
C PRO A 927 17.42 -8.31 -68.93
N VAL A 928 18.47 -8.52 -68.13
CA VAL A 928 19.03 -7.48 -67.25
C VAL A 928 20.15 -6.75 -68.00
N ALA A 929 20.35 -5.46 -67.71
CA ALA A 929 21.39 -4.66 -68.37
C ALA A 929 22.79 -5.31 -68.24
N GLY A 930 23.55 -5.33 -69.34
CA GLY A 930 24.87 -5.94 -69.44
C GLY A 930 24.89 -7.47 -69.63
N THR A 931 23.75 -8.17 -69.51
CA THR A 931 23.71 -9.64 -69.68
C THR A 931 23.89 -10.09 -71.13
N THR A 932 24.31 -11.35 -71.31
CA THR A 932 24.31 -12.03 -72.62
C THR A 932 23.28 -13.16 -72.62
N THR A 933 22.52 -13.27 -73.70
CA THR A 933 21.40 -14.22 -73.86
C THR A 933 21.63 -15.17 -75.04
N GLY A 934 20.85 -16.25 -75.10
CA GLY A 934 20.78 -17.12 -76.30
C GLY A 934 20.09 -16.42 -77.48
N THR A 935 19.98 -17.10 -78.62
CA THR A 935 19.50 -16.51 -79.89
C THR A 935 18.02 -16.10 -79.87
N LYS A 936 17.25 -16.62 -78.91
CA LYS A 936 15.85 -16.26 -78.64
C LYS A 936 15.70 -15.78 -77.19
N PRO A 937 16.02 -14.50 -76.89
CA PRO A 937 15.87 -13.97 -75.54
C PRO A 937 14.39 -13.95 -75.10
N THR A 938 14.09 -14.57 -73.96
CA THR A 938 12.81 -14.36 -73.28
C THR A 938 12.84 -13.03 -72.54
N ILE A 939 12.03 -12.10 -73.02
CA ILE A 939 11.86 -10.75 -72.47
C ILE A 939 10.69 -10.81 -71.48
N THR A 940 10.90 -10.36 -70.24
CA THR A 940 9.85 -10.32 -69.20
C THR A 940 9.79 -8.95 -68.54
N TRP A 941 8.63 -8.58 -68.02
CA TRP A 941 8.40 -7.31 -67.35
C TRP A 941 7.40 -7.41 -66.20
N GLN A 942 7.33 -6.36 -65.39
CA GLN A 942 6.28 -6.19 -64.39
C GLN A 942 4.96 -5.82 -65.08
N ALA A 943 3.83 -6.32 -64.56
CA ALA A 943 2.51 -5.93 -65.02
C ALA A 943 2.27 -4.43 -64.80
N VAL A 944 1.70 -3.78 -65.81
CA VAL A 944 1.16 -2.41 -65.71
C VAL A 944 -0.35 -2.52 -65.51
N ASP A 945 -0.86 -1.86 -64.49
CA ASP A 945 -2.29 -1.81 -64.21
C ASP A 945 -3.02 -0.91 -65.22
N GLY A 946 -4.23 -1.33 -65.63
CA GLY A 946 -4.97 -0.77 -66.77
C GLY A 946 -4.44 -1.11 -68.17
N ALA A 947 -3.33 -1.84 -68.32
CA ALA A 947 -2.79 -2.22 -69.63
C ALA A 947 -3.51 -3.44 -70.23
N VAL A 948 -3.96 -3.33 -71.48
CA VAL A 948 -4.56 -4.45 -72.25
C VAL A 948 -3.57 -5.13 -73.18
N SER A 949 -2.49 -4.45 -73.57
CA SER A 949 -1.37 -5.06 -74.30
C SER A 949 -0.07 -4.28 -74.15
N TYR A 950 1.02 -4.84 -74.67
CA TYR A 950 2.36 -4.25 -74.66
C TYR A 950 2.96 -4.20 -76.07
N ILE A 951 3.92 -3.31 -76.24
CA ILE A 951 4.75 -3.15 -77.44
C ILE A 951 6.23 -3.34 -77.06
N VAL A 952 6.84 -4.40 -77.58
CA VAL A 952 8.28 -4.71 -77.43
C VAL A 952 9.04 -4.13 -78.62
N PHE A 953 10.00 -3.24 -78.35
CA PHE A 953 10.80 -2.55 -79.36
C PHE A 953 12.30 -2.76 -79.11
N MET A 954 13.05 -3.22 -80.11
CA MET A 954 14.45 -3.59 -79.91
C MET A 954 15.30 -3.32 -81.15
N ASN A 955 16.41 -2.61 -80.96
CA ASN A 955 17.34 -2.22 -82.03
C ASN A 955 18.75 -2.75 -81.76
N ARG A 956 19.42 -3.20 -82.82
CA ARG A 956 20.83 -3.63 -82.75
C ARG A 956 21.73 -2.39 -82.73
N THR A 957 22.62 -2.28 -81.75
CA THR A 957 23.62 -1.20 -81.68
C THR A 957 24.92 -1.58 -82.38
N SER A 958 25.31 -2.86 -82.30
CA SER A 958 26.50 -3.41 -82.96
C SER A 958 26.49 -3.38 -84.49
N ALA A 959 25.32 -3.24 -85.11
CA ALA A 959 25.13 -2.98 -86.54
C ALA A 959 23.74 -2.33 -86.74
N PRO A 960 23.66 -1.00 -86.91
CA PRO A 960 22.39 -0.25 -86.86
C PRO A 960 21.58 -0.34 -88.16
N THR A 961 21.07 -1.53 -88.49
CA THR A 961 20.24 -1.80 -89.67
C THR A 961 18.74 -1.82 -89.32
N GLY A 962 18.22 -0.67 -88.88
CA GLY A 962 16.79 -0.51 -88.55
C GLY A 962 16.33 -1.23 -87.28
N ASN A 963 15.02 -1.41 -87.17
CA ASN A 963 14.38 -1.99 -85.98
C ASN A 963 14.34 -3.52 -86.08
N VAL A 964 14.78 -4.22 -85.03
CA VAL A 964 14.92 -5.70 -85.05
C VAL A 964 13.70 -6.39 -84.40
N LEU A 965 13.07 -5.75 -83.42
CA LEU A 965 11.71 -6.08 -82.99
C LEU A 965 10.89 -4.79 -82.90
N ASN A 966 9.62 -4.89 -83.30
CA ASN A 966 8.57 -3.91 -83.02
C ASN A 966 7.24 -4.67 -82.93
N ILE A 967 7.10 -5.50 -81.90
CA ILE A 967 6.00 -6.46 -81.73
C ILE A 967 4.93 -5.82 -80.87
N THR A 968 3.71 -5.71 -81.40
CA THR A 968 2.55 -5.08 -80.78
C THR A 968 1.51 -6.11 -80.34
N GLY A 969 0.62 -5.75 -79.40
CA GLY A 969 -0.54 -6.57 -79.06
C GLY A 969 -0.23 -7.75 -78.13
N ILE A 970 0.92 -7.74 -77.46
CA ILE A 970 1.29 -8.79 -76.50
C ILE A 970 0.45 -8.62 -75.24
N THR A 971 -0.42 -9.57 -74.90
CA THR A 971 -1.32 -9.49 -73.72
C THR A 971 -0.69 -10.05 -72.44
N THR A 972 0.44 -10.72 -72.54
CA THR A 972 1.22 -11.31 -71.43
C THR A 972 2.35 -10.39 -70.95
N THR A 973 2.85 -10.60 -69.74
CA THR A 973 4.04 -9.91 -69.19
C THR A 973 5.38 -10.55 -69.61
N SER A 974 5.35 -11.31 -70.70
CA SER A 974 6.47 -12.08 -71.24
C SER A 974 6.31 -12.24 -72.75
N PHE A 975 7.44 -12.20 -73.47
CA PHE A 975 7.53 -12.44 -74.91
C PHE A 975 8.86 -13.09 -75.26
N THR A 976 8.81 -14.15 -76.08
CA THR A 976 10.00 -14.79 -76.67
C THR A 976 9.88 -14.75 -78.20
N PRO A 977 10.87 -14.22 -78.93
CA PRO A 977 10.89 -14.23 -80.39
C PRO A 977 10.79 -15.65 -80.99
N SER A 978 9.91 -15.82 -81.98
CA SER A 978 9.72 -17.12 -82.66
C SER A 978 10.93 -17.51 -83.52
N ALA A 979 11.56 -16.53 -84.17
CA ALA A 979 12.80 -16.67 -84.93
C ALA A 979 14.04 -16.33 -84.08
N ALA A 980 15.19 -16.91 -84.44
CA ALA A 980 16.47 -16.57 -83.84
C ALA A 980 16.93 -15.17 -84.31
N ILE A 981 17.44 -14.37 -83.38
CA ILE A 981 18.03 -13.05 -83.64
C ILE A 981 19.54 -13.18 -83.78
N ALA A 982 20.13 -12.37 -84.66
CA ALA A 982 21.56 -12.37 -84.92
C ALA A 982 22.40 -11.99 -83.68
N ALA A 983 23.64 -12.47 -83.64
CA ALA A 983 24.59 -12.13 -82.57
C ALA A 983 24.92 -10.63 -82.53
N GLY A 984 25.07 -10.07 -81.34
CA GLY A 984 25.58 -8.70 -81.15
C GLY A 984 25.02 -7.97 -79.94
N ASP A 985 25.35 -6.69 -79.84
CA ASP A 985 24.81 -5.73 -78.88
C ASP A 985 23.45 -5.17 -79.33
N TYR A 986 22.53 -5.06 -78.36
CA TYR A 986 21.14 -4.67 -78.52
C TYR A 986 20.69 -3.69 -77.44
N ARG A 987 19.76 -2.81 -77.81
CA ARG A 987 18.94 -2.02 -76.89
C ARG A 987 17.49 -2.43 -77.00
N LEU A 988 16.85 -2.60 -75.85
CA LEU A 988 15.46 -2.99 -75.68
C LEU A 988 14.69 -1.90 -74.93
N TRP A 989 13.49 -1.62 -75.43
CA TRP A 989 12.47 -0.81 -74.78
C TRP A 989 11.12 -1.53 -74.83
N LEU A 990 10.26 -1.18 -73.89
CA LEU A 990 8.92 -1.72 -73.76
C LEU A 990 7.97 -0.57 -73.45
N ARG A 991 6.75 -0.59 -73.99
CA ARG A 991 5.67 0.30 -73.54
C ARG A 991 4.35 -0.44 -73.44
N ALA A 992 3.49 0.00 -72.54
CA ALA A 992 2.15 -0.53 -72.38
C ALA A 992 1.15 0.22 -73.27
N VAL A 993 -0.02 -0.39 -73.47
CA VAL A 993 -1.17 0.15 -74.18
C VAL A 993 -2.41 -0.08 -73.32
N ASP A 994 -3.16 0.98 -73.02
CA ASP A 994 -4.42 0.87 -72.24
C ASP A 994 -5.63 0.47 -73.11
N GLY A 995 -6.78 0.24 -72.45
CA GLY A 995 -8.03 -0.14 -73.12
C GLY A 995 -8.61 0.91 -74.10
N THR A 996 -8.07 2.12 -74.14
CA THR A 996 -8.43 3.18 -75.10
C THR A 996 -7.45 3.27 -76.27
N GLY A 997 -6.34 2.53 -76.23
CA GLY A 997 -5.23 2.63 -77.18
C GLY A 997 -4.17 3.67 -76.81
N LYS A 998 -4.26 4.29 -75.64
CA LYS A 998 -3.26 5.24 -75.13
C LYS A 998 -1.95 4.50 -74.87
N LEU A 999 -0.84 5.13 -75.26
CA LEU A 999 0.49 4.56 -75.17
C LEU A 999 1.21 5.11 -73.93
N SER A 1000 1.87 4.24 -73.16
CA SER A 1000 2.77 4.71 -72.10
C SER A 1000 4.04 5.33 -72.67
N SER A 1001 4.77 6.05 -71.82
CA SER A 1001 6.21 6.26 -72.03
C SER A 1001 6.92 4.91 -72.21
N TRP A 1002 7.96 4.89 -73.04
CA TRP A 1002 8.88 3.75 -73.11
C TRP A 1002 9.55 3.52 -71.75
N SER A 1003 9.82 2.26 -71.41
CA SER A 1003 10.66 1.84 -70.30
C SER A 1003 12.02 2.53 -70.32
N THR A 1004 12.75 2.44 -69.21
CA THR A 1004 14.21 2.59 -69.24
C THR A 1004 14.82 1.64 -70.29
N GLU A 1005 15.90 2.07 -70.97
CA GLU A 1005 16.54 1.24 -71.99
C GLU A 1005 17.36 0.12 -71.34
N VAL A 1006 17.20 -1.10 -71.85
CA VAL A 1006 18.02 -2.26 -71.45
C VAL A 1006 19.04 -2.54 -72.54
N ASN A 1007 20.31 -2.28 -72.25
CA ASN A 1007 21.45 -2.68 -73.08
C ASN A 1007 21.84 -4.12 -72.75
N PHE A 1008 21.83 -5.03 -73.72
CA PHE A 1008 22.20 -6.44 -73.53
C PHE A 1008 22.82 -7.05 -74.81
N LYS A 1009 23.37 -8.26 -74.70
CA LYS A 1009 23.97 -8.99 -75.83
C LYS A 1009 23.16 -10.25 -76.18
N ILE A 1010 23.16 -10.60 -77.46
CA ILE A 1010 22.68 -11.87 -78.00
C ILE A 1010 23.89 -12.66 -78.53
N ALA A 1011 24.04 -13.93 -78.13
CA ALA A 1011 25.14 -14.79 -78.52
C ALA A 1011 24.97 -15.38 -79.94
N ALA A 1012 26.08 -15.82 -80.55
CA ALA A 1012 26.08 -16.43 -81.89
C ALA A 1012 25.58 -17.89 -81.96
N LYS A 1013 25.21 -18.45 -80.82
CA LYS A 1013 24.53 -19.74 -80.65
C LYS A 1013 23.78 -19.69 -79.33
N ASP A 1014 22.81 -20.59 -79.14
CA ASP A 1014 22.14 -20.69 -77.85
C ASP A 1014 23.14 -21.07 -76.75
N LEU A 1015 23.03 -20.38 -75.63
CA LEU A 1015 23.80 -20.68 -74.42
C LEU A 1015 23.21 -21.95 -73.81
N ALA A 1016 24.06 -22.91 -73.43
CA ALA A 1016 23.62 -24.10 -72.72
C ALA A 1016 22.87 -23.67 -71.44
N PRO A 1017 21.74 -24.32 -71.10
CA PRO A 1017 20.89 -23.85 -70.01
C PRO A 1017 21.65 -23.84 -68.69
N ALA A 1018 21.66 -22.69 -68.02
CA ALA A 1018 22.13 -22.60 -66.64
C ALA A 1018 21.23 -23.48 -65.76
N GLY A 1019 21.83 -24.49 -65.12
CA GLY A 1019 21.12 -25.49 -64.31
C GLY A 1019 20.56 -24.90 -63.02
N ASN A 1020 19.41 -24.22 -63.11
CA ASN A 1020 18.65 -23.75 -61.96
C ASN A 1020 18.07 -24.92 -61.16
N SER A 1021 18.07 -24.76 -59.83
CA SER A 1021 17.13 -25.34 -58.85
C SER A 1021 16.49 -26.70 -59.17
N ILE A 1022 16.94 -27.75 -58.47
CA ILE A 1022 16.21 -29.02 -58.37
C ILE A 1022 14.83 -28.76 -57.72
N GLN A 1023 13.77 -29.36 -58.28
CA GLN A 1023 12.40 -29.25 -57.77
C GLN A 1023 12.18 -30.00 -56.44
N LEU A 1024 11.10 -29.66 -55.74
CA LEU A 1024 10.50 -30.52 -54.72
C LEU A 1024 10.13 -31.90 -55.27
N ALA A 1025 10.44 -32.93 -54.49
CA ALA A 1025 9.73 -34.21 -54.46
C ALA A 1025 9.26 -34.44 -53.01
N SER A 1026 8.22 -35.27 -52.81
CA SER A 1026 7.42 -35.26 -51.59
C SER A 1026 7.76 -36.38 -50.59
N ILE A 1027 7.32 -36.18 -49.34
CA ILE A 1027 6.90 -37.25 -48.40
C ILE A 1027 5.75 -38.08 -49.04
N PRO A 1028 5.40 -39.30 -48.55
CA PRO A 1028 5.87 -40.04 -47.37
C PRO A 1028 6.39 -41.47 -47.76
N GLU A 1029 6.53 -42.52 -46.93
CA GLU A 1029 6.25 -42.78 -45.51
C GLU A 1029 7.12 -43.94 -44.97
N ASN A 1030 7.04 -44.24 -43.66
CA ASN A 1030 7.46 -45.49 -43.01
C ASN A 1030 8.91 -46.01 -43.23
N LEU A 1031 9.77 -45.80 -42.21
CA LEU A 1031 10.22 -46.90 -41.32
C LEU A 1031 11.24 -46.42 -40.26
N LEU A 1032 10.78 -46.33 -39.01
CA LEU A 1032 11.59 -46.68 -37.83
C LEU A 1032 11.51 -48.22 -37.64
N PRO A 1033 12.39 -48.90 -36.86
CA PRO A 1033 13.60 -48.45 -36.16
C PRO A 1033 14.84 -49.35 -36.40
N SER A 1034 16.02 -48.96 -35.86
CA SER A 1034 17.02 -49.85 -35.19
C SER A 1034 18.22 -49.00 -34.75
N GLN A 1035 18.42 -48.83 -33.44
CA GLN A 1035 19.27 -49.60 -32.53
C GLN A 1035 20.75 -49.17 -32.45
N LEU A 1036 21.16 -48.96 -31.20
CA LEU A 1036 22.52 -48.83 -30.64
C LEU A 1036 23.38 -50.07 -31.01
N PRO A 1037 24.75 -50.00 -30.99
CA PRO A 1037 25.51 -49.55 -29.82
C PRO A 1037 26.83 -48.80 -30.07
N ALA A 1038 27.67 -48.84 -29.03
CA ALA A 1038 28.99 -48.25 -28.77
C ALA A 1038 30.09 -48.55 -29.84
N ASP A 1039 31.35 -48.12 -29.73
CA ASP A 1039 32.14 -47.88 -28.51
C ASP A 1039 33.43 -47.03 -28.68
N GLU A 1040 34.06 -46.73 -27.54
CA GLU A 1040 35.47 -46.35 -27.26
C GLU A 1040 36.13 -45.13 -27.98
N ALA A 1041 37.26 -44.70 -27.39
CA ALA A 1041 38.02 -43.48 -27.71
C ALA A 1041 39.30 -43.77 -28.52
N VAL A 1042 40.05 -42.73 -28.99
CA VAL A 1042 41.54 -42.65 -28.89
C VAL A 1042 42.18 -41.32 -29.41
N THR A 1043 42.91 -40.64 -28.51
CA THR A 1043 44.10 -39.73 -28.66
C THR A 1043 44.19 -38.43 -29.51
N ARG A 1044 44.61 -37.36 -28.81
CA ARG A 1044 45.78 -36.44 -29.03
C ARG A 1044 45.97 -35.60 -30.33
N LYS A 1045 46.03 -34.27 -30.15
CA LYS A 1045 47.11 -33.26 -30.48
C LYS A 1045 46.64 -31.90 -29.91
N GLN A 1046 47.35 -31.05 -29.15
CA GLN A 1046 48.77 -30.61 -29.07
C GLN A 1046 49.18 -29.64 -30.22
N PRO A 1047 49.96 -28.56 -29.99
CA PRO A 1047 49.87 -27.50 -28.95
C PRO A 1047 49.86 -26.07 -29.59
N SER A 1048 49.99 -25.01 -28.79
CA SER A 1048 50.28 -23.63 -29.29
C SER A 1048 51.54 -23.01 -28.65
N GLN A 1049 52.34 -22.29 -29.44
CA GLN A 1049 53.50 -21.49 -28.99
C GLN A 1049 53.54 -20.13 -29.73
N LYS A 1050 53.57 -19.04 -28.95
CA LYS A 1050 54.68 -18.05 -28.78
C LYS A 1050 55.63 -17.74 -29.99
N PRO A 1051 56.32 -16.56 -30.02
CA PRO A 1051 55.83 -15.16 -30.02
C PRO A 1051 56.68 -14.21 -30.93
N ALA A 1052 56.54 -12.89 -30.75
CA ALA A 1052 57.66 -11.92 -30.72
C ALA A 1052 57.37 -10.88 -29.60
N ALA A 1053 58.30 -10.33 -28.79
CA ALA A 1053 59.74 -9.98 -28.93
C ALA A 1053 59.96 -8.61 -29.63
N GLU A 1054 60.90 -7.71 -29.26
CA GLU A 1054 61.92 -7.59 -28.17
C GLU A 1054 62.42 -6.08 -28.15
N GLN A 1055 63.31 -5.47 -27.34
CA GLN A 1055 64.16 -5.82 -26.18
C GLN A 1055 64.66 -4.55 -25.40
N GLU A 1056 64.61 -4.53 -24.05
CA GLU A 1056 65.52 -3.80 -23.07
C GLU A 1056 65.78 -2.26 -23.21
N ILE A 1057 66.63 -1.51 -22.47
CA ILE A 1057 67.74 -1.68 -21.46
C ILE A 1057 67.57 -0.52 -20.42
N ALA A 1058 67.59 -0.60 -19.07
CA ALA A 1058 68.45 -1.20 -18.02
C ALA A 1058 69.58 -0.30 -17.44
N GLY A 1059 69.75 -0.31 -16.11
CA GLY A 1059 70.83 0.36 -15.33
C GLY A 1059 70.44 1.66 -14.59
N ILE A 1060 71.00 2.09 -13.44
CA ILE A 1060 71.56 1.52 -12.19
C ILE A 1060 72.20 2.68 -11.38
N SER A 1061 72.08 2.65 -10.04
CA SER A 1061 72.98 3.27 -9.01
C SER A 1061 72.82 4.70 -8.43
N VAL A 1062 72.98 4.73 -7.09
CA VAL A 1062 73.59 5.75 -6.19
C VAL A 1062 72.73 6.89 -5.59
N ARG A 1063 73.06 7.22 -4.32
CA ARG A 1063 72.44 8.23 -3.43
C ARG A 1063 73.20 9.56 -3.45
N THR A 1064 72.54 10.65 -3.04
CA THR A 1064 73.03 11.57 -1.97
C THR A 1064 71.91 12.46 -1.42
N ASP A 1065 72.12 13.03 -0.22
CA ASP A 1065 71.15 13.83 0.56
C ASP A 1065 71.20 15.36 0.28
N LEU A 1066 70.46 16.13 1.10
CA LEU A 1066 70.53 17.58 1.37
C LEU A 1066 69.77 18.52 0.38
N THR A 1067 69.18 19.66 0.77
CA THR A 1067 68.66 20.23 2.05
C THR A 1067 67.86 21.51 1.76
N SER A 1068 66.85 21.85 2.55
CA SER A 1068 66.57 23.25 2.98
C SER A 1068 65.62 23.31 4.19
N GLN A 1069 65.80 24.32 5.06
CA GLN A 1069 65.00 24.56 6.28
C GLN A 1069 64.33 25.95 6.23
N ALA A 1070 63.19 26.12 6.91
CA ALA A 1070 62.77 27.31 7.69
C ALA A 1070 61.26 27.24 8.01
N ASN A 1071 60.70 27.90 9.04
CA ASN A 1071 61.09 28.06 10.46
C ASN A 1071 59.84 28.56 11.22
N ASN A 1072 59.79 28.39 12.55
CA ASN A 1072 58.65 28.79 13.42
C ASN A 1072 58.68 30.32 13.72
N PRO A 1073 57.59 31.00 14.16
CA PRO A 1073 57.11 30.86 15.55
C PRO A 1073 55.59 31.10 15.86
N ARG A 1074 55.23 30.85 17.13
CA ARG A 1074 53.97 31.13 17.89
C ARG A 1074 54.07 32.52 18.61
N PRO A 1075 53.15 32.99 19.51
CA PRO A 1075 51.75 32.63 19.82
C PRO A 1075 50.76 33.82 20.08
N ALA A 1076 49.45 33.56 20.17
CA ALA A 1076 48.47 34.29 21.02
C ALA A 1076 47.15 33.49 21.22
N HIS A 1077 46.34 33.82 22.24
CA HIS A 1077 44.96 33.32 22.49
C HIS A 1077 43.91 34.39 22.01
N ALA A 1078 42.58 34.17 21.94
CA ALA A 1078 41.70 33.23 22.67
C ALA A 1078 40.33 32.93 21.99
N THR A 1079 39.55 32.03 22.63
CA THR A 1079 38.07 31.84 22.64
C THR A 1079 37.30 31.20 21.46
N ALA A 1080 36.23 30.48 21.87
CA ALA A 1080 35.01 30.04 21.16
C ALA A 1080 35.00 28.71 20.35
N ALA A 1081 34.08 27.83 20.79
CA ALA A 1081 33.31 26.76 20.11
C ALA A 1081 33.89 25.93 18.93
N PRO A 1082 33.86 24.58 19.03
CA PRO A 1082 33.90 23.67 17.88
C PRO A 1082 32.51 23.18 17.45
N GLU A 1083 32.17 23.32 16.16
CA GLU A 1083 31.11 22.55 15.50
C GLU A 1083 31.64 21.21 14.93
N PRO A 1084 30.78 20.27 14.49
CA PRO A 1084 31.15 18.85 14.45
C PRO A 1084 32.04 18.42 13.27
N ALA A 1085 32.87 17.41 13.52
CA ALA A 1085 33.56 16.65 12.48
C ALA A 1085 32.59 15.71 11.75
N GLY A 1086 32.78 15.54 10.44
CA GLY A 1086 31.94 14.69 9.59
C GLY A 1086 32.08 13.17 9.87
N PRO A 1087 31.10 12.37 9.46
CA PRO A 1087 31.07 10.93 9.73
C PRO A 1087 32.15 10.17 8.95
N ALA A 1088 32.76 9.19 9.60
CA ALA A 1088 33.62 8.20 8.96
C ALA A 1088 32.80 7.16 8.18
N GLN A 1089 33.45 6.47 7.25
CA GLN A 1089 32.83 5.45 6.39
C GLN A 1089 32.30 4.25 7.21
N LEU A 1090 31.13 3.73 6.82
CA LEU A 1090 30.71 2.36 7.10
C LEU A 1090 30.63 1.58 5.79
N ASP A 1091 31.11 0.33 5.80
CA ASP A 1091 31.14 -0.52 4.62
C ASP A 1091 29.76 -1.05 4.19
N THR A 1092 29.65 -1.35 2.90
CA THR A 1092 28.40 -1.71 2.22
C THR A 1092 27.92 -3.13 2.56
N LEU A 1093 26.73 -3.27 3.17
CA LEU A 1093 26.02 -4.54 3.23
C LEU A 1093 24.50 -4.41 3.49
N LEU A 1094 23.79 -3.66 2.64
CA LEU A 1094 22.31 -3.65 2.63
C LEU A 1094 21.75 -3.43 1.22
N LEU A 1095 21.59 -4.52 0.46
CA LEU A 1095 20.94 -4.51 -0.87
C LEU A 1095 20.06 -5.76 -1.05
N ASP A 1096 19.02 -5.90 -0.23
CA ASP A 1096 18.06 -7.01 -0.36
C ASP A 1096 16.68 -6.70 0.29
N LEU A 1097 16.12 -5.51 0.03
CA LEU A 1097 14.70 -5.23 0.30
C LEU A 1097 14.12 -4.11 -0.59
N VAL A 1098 13.89 -4.40 -1.87
CA VAL A 1098 13.11 -3.57 -2.81
C VAL A 1098 12.18 -4.49 -3.61
N MET A 1099 11.05 -3.95 -4.10
CA MET A 1099 9.93 -4.64 -4.76
C MET A 1099 8.90 -5.29 -3.82
N GLU A 1100 8.14 -4.46 -3.11
CA GLU A 1100 6.69 -4.70 -2.98
C GLU A 1100 5.88 -3.38 -3.09
N ASP A 1101 6.34 -2.25 -2.53
CA ASP A 1101 5.74 -0.92 -2.72
C ASP A 1101 6.54 -0.02 -3.69
N TRP A 1102 5.99 0.28 -4.89
CA TRP A 1102 6.37 1.46 -5.72
C TRP A 1102 5.21 1.90 -6.65
N GLN A 1103 4.12 2.36 -6.04
CA GLN A 1103 3.33 3.50 -6.50
C GLN A 1103 3.41 4.48 -5.32
N ILE A 1104 3.97 5.69 -5.42
CA ILE A 1104 3.73 6.78 -6.38
C ILE A 1104 5.04 7.48 -6.74
N ALA A 1105 5.23 7.90 -8.00
CA ALA A 1105 6.23 8.93 -8.39
C ALA A 1105 6.00 9.45 -9.82
N SER A 1106 5.14 10.46 -10.02
CA SER A 1106 5.06 11.17 -11.32
C SER A 1106 4.35 12.54 -11.30
N VAL A 1107 4.77 13.47 -10.44
CA VAL A 1107 4.63 14.93 -10.75
C VAL A 1107 5.86 15.68 -10.22
N LEU A 1108 6.76 16.06 -11.14
CA LEU A 1108 7.50 17.34 -11.21
C LEU A 1108 8.53 17.25 -12.34
N LEU A 1109 8.71 18.37 -13.07
CA LEU A 1109 9.51 18.57 -14.30
C LEU A 1109 8.76 18.39 -15.64
N ASP A 1110 8.05 19.43 -16.08
CA ASP A 1110 8.57 20.35 -17.10
C ASP A 1110 7.72 21.64 -17.17
N SER A 1111 8.36 22.81 -17.05
CA SER A 1111 8.10 23.96 -17.96
C SER A 1111 9.03 25.17 -17.70
N SER A 1112 10.00 25.36 -18.59
CA SER A 1112 10.49 26.66 -19.11
C SER A 1112 11.22 27.71 -18.24
N ASN A 1113 12.28 28.27 -18.85
CA ASN A 1113 12.80 29.65 -18.78
C ASN A 1113 13.31 30.21 -17.43
N GLY A 1114 14.64 30.43 -17.36
CA GLY A 1114 15.34 31.12 -16.28
C GLY A 1114 16.86 31.00 -16.42
#